data_AF-A0A937W2G7-F1
#
_entry.id   AF-A0A937W2G7-F1
#
_cell.length_a   1.000
_cell.length_b   1.000
_cell.length_c   1.000
_cell.angle_alpha   90.00
_cell.angle_beta   90.00
_cell.angle_gamma   90.00
#
_symmetry.space_group_name_H-M   'P 1'
#
loop_
_entity.id
_entity.type
_entity.pdbx_description
1 polymer ?
#
loop_
_entity_poly.entity_id
_entity_poly.type
_entity_poly.pdbx_seq_one_letter_code
_entity_poly.pdbx_strand_id
1 'polypeptide(L)'
;MIRLSAYEHALDAERPVRHYDELAVSFPAVQQEIDSLLSLFDRGTNRAGILDAVTWQAIRAQGEILYTQLLTPAIRDLLKTSHAVDLLLYLDDTLVHIPWELLFDGAHFLCRRFSIGRSVSTAQTLAQSPQRKPAQPLHMLVVADPQGNLPAALQEGDTLQRELVTEGQHFQVDLRRPPVHMATITSALAQCDVLHYAGHAAYDANQVERSSWLLADSQLTAEQVAQLGGQGSMPALVFCNACQSGQTTTWQIDQAAGTAIYGLANAFLVAGTQHYIGTLWSIPDEPSALFAMELYRALARGATIGLALRSARQRLLTRYGADSVVWASYVLYGDPTSHYVDTALDQPAPATVEPVMPQAQPAPDRAVRRYTSMRIGIAATLCLVLGLGAWLATRLWPPSPAPVPAPRLAGPVVTPEDSSPLTPVMVAYRTLEQGELQQAHDRFQRLATATAPEVQGQGLAGLAAVAWARADLQHTEDWARQAERIDPEVVYSHVLRGHLLFHQGKTDDAMVAYRTATAKTHGLPWHYAVAYNRLGRLSTAQGDMPQALAYYDQALPLASGHPELAVVHSNKGYALATLGRPEEALAQYQQAMQINPQDPLSTMLLRDTARRLQLLQDREQQERIDKLTAELLQMRRDSKAPDTTGDDWTSRPLVLGFPPLQSQGVPSTRAGEDEVFLLRLGEALQAQRITIVERAVLDKILAELKLSTSALVQPEEAARVGRLIAARLMAIGALRRDGGETRLSLRVVDTETTVIQAFISVALALPLEREGSADQLVADLVQKLRTAYPRQGRLVEVTDHAVLVNLGTDHGVTPGLTLQVLQEDPLPSPEGQAPRTRRRQVGTIEIIEVEEARLSRARVVQHTTPFASGWKVREK
;
A
#
# COMPACT_ATOMS: atom_id res chain seq x y z
N MET A 1 6.30 13.21 12.22
CA MET A 1 7.10 12.15 11.57
C MET A 1 6.67 12.08 10.11
N ILE A 2 7.60 12.11 9.17
CA ILE A 2 7.31 11.85 7.75
C ILE A 2 7.83 10.43 7.45
N ARG A 3 6.99 9.60 6.81
CA ARG A 3 7.38 8.27 6.33
C ARG A 3 7.64 8.36 4.84
N LEU A 4 8.82 7.92 4.40
CA LEU A 4 9.22 7.98 3.00
C LEU A 4 9.48 6.57 2.49
N SER A 5 9.08 6.32 1.26
CA SER A 5 9.35 5.06 0.56
C SER A 5 9.74 5.38 -0.86
N ALA A 6 10.83 4.80 -1.34
CA ALA A 6 11.31 4.95 -2.71
C ALA A 6 11.41 3.57 -3.38
N TYR A 7 11.01 3.50 -4.64
CA TYR A 7 11.08 2.28 -5.46
C TYR A 7 11.63 2.65 -6.83
N GLU A 8 12.44 1.77 -7.42
CA GLU A 8 12.92 1.92 -8.80
C GLU A 8 12.13 0.93 -9.69
N HIS A 9 11.46 1.46 -10.71
CA HIS A 9 10.79 0.67 -11.75
C HIS A 9 11.71 0.55 -12.97
N ALA A 10 12.04 -0.68 -13.38
CA ALA A 10 12.73 -0.96 -14.64
C ALA A 10 11.81 -1.75 -15.57
N LEU A 11 11.95 -1.53 -16.88
CA LEU A 11 11.10 -2.10 -17.96
C LEU A 11 10.90 -3.63 -17.88
N ASP A 12 11.83 -4.37 -17.26
CA ASP A 12 11.80 -5.85 -17.18
C ASP A 12 11.77 -6.42 -15.74
N ALA A 13 11.76 -5.59 -14.70
CA ALA A 13 11.63 -6.02 -13.29
C ALA A 13 11.46 -4.82 -12.33
N GLU A 14 10.59 -4.95 -11.33
CA GLU A 14 10.72 -4.15 -10.11
C GLU A 14 11.92 -4.68 -9.32
N ARG A 15 12.92 -3.82 -9.08
CA ARG A 15 13.99 -4.12 -8.12
C ARG A 15 13.57 -3.56 -6.76
N PRO A 16 13.24 -4.41 -5.77
CA PRO A 16 12.87 -3.91 -4.46
C PRO A 16 14.12 -3.40 -3.75
N VAL A 17 14.36 -2.09 -3.81
CA VAL A 17 15.11 -1.42 -2.75
C VAL A 17 14.06 -1.01 -1.72
N ARG A 18 13.59 -1.98 -0.91
CA ARG A 18 12.67 -1.71 0.20
C ARG A 18 13.39 -0.85 1.22
N HIS A 19 13.21 0.46 1.12
CA HIS A 19 13.74 1.40 2.09
C HIS A 19 12.59 2.20 2.68
N TYR A 20 12.18 1.80 3.89
CA TYR A 20 11.24 2.53 4.71
C TYR A 20 12.04 3.25 5.78
N ASP A 21 12.15 4.56 5.61
CA ASP A 21 12.84 5.39 6.57
C ASP A 21 11.82 6.33 7.21
N GLU A 22 11.83 6.35 8.54
CA GLU A 22 11.07 7.31 9.32
C GLU A 22 11.96 8.50 9.69
N LEU A 23 11.54 9.69 9.28
CA LEU A 23 12.29 10.91 9.57
C LEU A 23 11.51 11.76 10.57
N ALA A 24 12.18 12.04 11.70
CA ALA A 24 11.71 13.01 12.67
C ALA A 24 11.93 14.41 12.12
N VAL A 25 10.84 15.05 11.70
CA VAL A 25 10.84 16.38 11.09
C VAL A 25 10.00 17.33 11.94
N SER A 26 10.53 18.53 12.16
CA SER A 26 9.78 19.63 12.77
C SER A 26 8.93 20.31 11.69
N PHE A 27 7.62 20.08 11.71
CA PHE A 27 6.70 20.70 10.73
C PHE A 27 6.75 22.23 10.73
N PRO A 28 6.82 22.93 11.87
CA PRO A 28 6.98 24.39 11.87
C PRO A 28 8.29 24.84 11.20
N ALA A 29 9.38 24.12 11.42
CA ALA A 29 10.67 24.44 10.79
C ALA A 29 10.60 24.24 9.28
N VAL A 30 10.09 23.09 8.82
CA VAL A 30 9.92 22.83 7.38
C VAL A 30 8.98 23.84 6.73
N GLN A 31 7.87 24.21 7.39
CA GLN A 31 6.99 25.24 6.85
C GLN A 31 7.72 26.58 6.69
N GLN A 32 8.52 26.98 7.67
CA GLN A 32 9.33 28.18 7.57
C GLN A 32 10.32 28.10 6.40
N GLU A 33 10.92 26.94 6.15
CA GLU A 33 11.82 26.76 5.01
C GLU A 33 11.08 26.83 3.67
N ILE A 34 9.86 26.29 3.58
CA ILE A 34 8.99 26.36 2.41
C ILE A 34 8.56 27.81 2.13
N ASP A 35 8.06 28.51 3.14
CA ASP A 35 7.64 29.91 3.02
C ASP A 35 8.81 30.80 2.60
N SER A 36 9.99 30.55 3.17
CA SER A 36 11.23 31.22 2.78
C SER A 36 11.59 30.94 1.34
N LEU A 37 11.54 29.68 0.90
CA LEU A 37 11.79 29.28 -0.48
C LEU A 37 10.82 29.97 -1.45
N LEU A 38 9.52 29.84 -1.24
CA LEU A 38 8.49 30.40 -2.11
C LEU A 38 8.58 31.94 -2.17
N SER A 39 8.82 32.60 -1.04
CA SER A 39 8.99 34.06 -1.00
C SER A 39 10.24 34.55 -1.75
N LEU A 40 11.26 33.71 -1.98
CA LEU A 40 12.41 34.05 -2.82
C LEU A 40 12.04 34.01 -4.31
N PHE A 41 11.16 33.08 -4.73
CA PHE A 41 10.62 33.05 -6.09
C PHE A 41 9.70 34.25 -6.37
N ASP A 42 8.88 34.64 -5.40
CA ASP A 42 7.98 35.80 -5.54
C ASP A 42 8.74 37.13 -5.55
N ARG A 43 9.83 37.26 -4.76
CA ARG A 43 10.62 38.50 -4.64
C ARG A 43 11.70 38.66 -5.71
N GLY A 44 12.26 37.56 -6.20
CA GLY A 44 13.43 37.57 -7.08
C GLY A 44 13.10 37.73 -8.57
N THR A 45 11.85 37.49 -8.97
CA THR A 45 11.46 37.54 -10.38
C THR A 45 11.19 38.98 -10.82
N ASN A 46 12.09 39.55 -11.63
CA ASN A 46 11.80 40.79 -12.35
C ASN A 46 10.84 40.52 -13.54
N ARG A 47 10.41 41.54 -14.28
CA ARG A 47 9.55 41.35 -15.49
C ARG A 47 10.15 40.41 -16.55
N ALA A 48 11.46 40.15 -16.52
CA ALA A 48 12.14 39.21 -17.40
C ALA A 48 12.36 37.82 -16.77
N GLY A 49 11.93 37.61 -15.52
CA GLY A 49 12.05 36.36 -14.79
C GLY A 49 13.46 36.04 -14.27
N ILE A 50 14.45 36.92 -14.40
CA ILE A 50 15.86 36.61 -14.06
C ILE A 50 16.16 36.97 -12.61
N LEU A 51 16.69 36.00 -11.85
CA LEU A 51 17.16 36.20 -10.47
C LEU A 51 18.59 36.76 -10.43
N ASP A 52 18.88 37.62 -9.46
CA ASP A 52 20.27 37.96 -9.16
C ASP A 52 21.03 36.76 -8.55
N ALA A 53 22.36 36.79 -8.62
CA ALA A 53 23.20 35.67 -8.20
C ALA A 53 23.04 35.31 -6.71
N VAL A 54 22.73 36.28 -5.85
CA VAL A 54 22.55 36.06 -4.41
C VAL A 54 21.24 35.32 -4.18
N THR A 55 20.15 35.79 -4.80
CA THR A 55 18.83 35.14 -4.72
C THR A 55 18.86 33.73 -5.31
N TRP A 56 19.51 33.53 -6.45
CA TRP A 56 19.68 32.21 -7.06
C TRP A 56 20.44 31.24 -6.15
N GLN A 57 21.51 31.71 -5.50
CA GLN A 57 22.25 30.89 -4.53
C GLN A 57 21.41 30.56 -3.30
N ALA A 58 20.61 31.51 -2.81
CA ALA A 58 19.70 31.30 -1.68
C ALA A 58 18.66 30.23 -1.99
N ILE A 59 18.04 30.24 -3.18
CA ILE A 59 17.06 29.22 -3.60
C ILE A 59 17.70 27.82 -3.62
N ARG A 60 18.94 27.69 -4.11
CA ARG A 60 19.66 26.40 -4.10
C ARG A 60 19.96 25.92 -2.68
N ALA A 61 20.46 26.82 -1.83
CA ALA A 61 20.74 26.49 -0.43
C ALA A 61 19.47 26.03 0.31
N GLN A 62 18.36 26.72 0.05
CA GLN A 62 17.07 26.42 0.65
C GLN A 62 16.49 25.09 0.17
N GLY A 63 16.60 24.80 -1.13
CA GLY A 63 16.25 23.50 -1.70
C GLY A 63 17.13 22.35 -1.16
N GLU A 64 18.38 22.63 -0.81
CA GLU A 64 19.32 21.64 -0.21
C GLU A 64 18.99 21.36 1.26
N ILE A 65 18.59 22.40 2.00
CA ILE A 65 18.07 22.26 3.36
C ILE A 65 16.83 21.37 3.36
N LEU A 66 15.85 21.65 2.49
CA LEU A 66 14.66 20.81 2.34
C LEU A 66 15.03 19.38 1.93
N TYR A 67 15.92 19.20 0.95
CA TYR A 67 16.38 17.87 0.53
C TYR A 67 17.02 17.08 1.69
N THR A 68 17.75 17.75 2.58
CA THR A 68 18.40 17.10 3.73
C THR A 68 17.44 16.84 4.89
N GLN A 69 16.49 17.75 5.13
CA GLN A 69 15.51 17.65 6.21
C GLN A 69 14.33 16.72 5.87
N LEU A 70 13.99 16.58 4.60
CA LEU A 70 12.84 15.81 4.14
C LEU A 70 13.21 14.44 3.61
N LEU A 71 14.48 14.15 3.31
CA LEU A 71 14.91 12.83 2.83
C LEU A 71 16.03 12.29 3.69
N THR A 72 15.99 11.00 3.99
CA THR A 72 17.05 10.33 4.76
C THR A 72 18.30 10.10 3.93
N PRO A 73 19.47 9.85 4.57
CA PRO A 73 20.72 9.62 3.85
C PRO A 73 20.61 8.55 2.76
N ALA A 74 19.96 7.43 3.04
CA ALA A 74 19.86 6.33 2.09
C ALA A 74 18.89 6.61 0.92
N ILE A 75 17.79 7.36 1.12
CA ILE A 75 16.96 7.83 -0.01
C ILE A 75 17.74 8.83 -0.87
N ARG A 76 18.51 9.73 -0.25
CA ARG A 76 19.35 10.67 -1.01
C ARG A 76 20.38 9.95 -1.85
N ASP A 77 21.03 8.92 -1.30
CA ASP A 77 21.99 8.11 -2.05
C ASP A 77 21.32 7.38 -3.22
N LEU A 78 20.15 6.78 -2.99
CA LEU A 78 19.35 6.13 -4.04
C LEU A 78 19.00 7.10 -5.17
N LEU A 79 18.43 8.26 -4.83
CA LEU A 79 18.07 9.28 -5.81
C LEU A 79 19.30 9.78 -6.56
N LYS A 80 20.46 9.90 -5.91
CA LYS A 80 21.72 10.31 -6.54
C LYS A 80 22.25 9.28 -7.52
N THR A 81 22.09 7.99 -7.26
CA THR A 81 22.61 6.91 -8.12
C THR A 81 21.62 6.35 -9.13
N SER A 82 20.32 6.64 -9.02
CA SER A 82 19.29 6.05 -9.90
C SER A 82 19.42 6.46 -11.36
N HIS A 83 19.17 5.50 -12.26
CA HIS A 83 19.10 5.71 -13.71
C HIS A 83 17.67 5.90 -14.22
N ALA A 84 16.67 5.87 -13.33
CA ALA A 84 15.28 6.08 -13.69
C ALA A 84 15.06 7.47 -14.27
N VAL A 85 14.17 7.56 -15.26
CA VAL A 85 13.77 8.82 -15.87
C VAL A 85 12.58 9.43 -15.14
N ASP A 86 11.66 8.60 -14.65
CA ASP A 86 10.43 9.01 -13.97
C ASP A 86 10.55 8.86 -12.45
N LEU A 87 9.92 9.76 -11.71
CA LEU A 87 9.80 9.71 -10.25
C LEU A 87 8.36 9.97 -9.85
N LEU A 88 7.66 8.92 -9.44
CA LEU A 88 6.30 9.01 -8.92
C LEU A 88 6.32 9.11 -7.38
N LEU A 89 5.77 10.21 -6.87
CA LEU A 89 5.68 10.48 -5.44
C LEU A 89 4.30 10.08 -4.93
N TYR A 90 4.24 9.12 -4.02
CA TYR A 90 3.03 8.79 -3.28
C TYR A 90 2.95 9.66 -2.02
N LEU A 91 2.02 10.61 -2.01
CA LEU A 91 1.93 11.64 -0.98
C LEU A 91 0.63 11.49 -0.19
N ASP A 92 0.70 11.68 1.12
CA ASP A 92 -0.47 12.00 1.94
C ASP A 92 -0.96 13.42 1.59
N ASP A 93 -2.25 13.70 1.71
CA ASP A 93 -2.81 15.02 1.39
C ASP A 93 -2.18 16.15 2.22
N THR A 94 -1.71 15.86 3.43
CA THR A 94 -0.96 16.79 4.30
C THR A 94 0.45 17.14 3.81
N LEU A 95 0.99 16.45 2.80
CA LEU A 95 2.36 16.64 2.28
C LEU A 95 2.40 17.24 0.87
N VAL A 96 1.24 17.54 0.29
CA VAL A 96 1.11 18.00 -1.09
C VAL A 96 1.68 19.40 -1.31
N HIS A 97 1.62 20.28 -0.30
CA HIS A 97 2.12 21.64 -0.37
C HIS A 97 3.64 21.74 -0.46
N ILE A 98 4.36 20.67 -0.09
CA ILE A 98 5.81 20.64 -0.18
C ILE A 98 6.23 20.68 -1.67
N PRO A 99 7.14 21.59 -2.07
CA PRO A 99 7.61 21.68 -3.45
C PRO A 99 8.69 20.62 -3.73
N TRP A 100 8.30 19.34 -3.76
CA TRP A 100 9.18 18.19 -3.95
C TRP A 100 10.09 18.30 -5.19
N GLU A 101 9.62 18.97 -6.23
CA GLU A 101 10.32 19.27 -7.48
C GLU A 101 11.57 20.14 -7.25
N LEU A 102 11.53 20.98 -6.22
CA LEU A 102 12.55 21.98 -5.87
C LEU A 102 13.55 21.52 -4.81
N LEU A 103 13.53 20.24 -4.48
CA LEU A 103 14.59 19.66 -3.65
C LEU A 103 15.89 19.66 -4.46
N PHE A 104 16.97 20.16 -3.86
CA PHE A 104 18.27 20.32 -4.51
C PHE A 104 19.25 19.27 -4.00
N ASP A 105 19.75 18.41 -4.89
CA ASP A 105 20.61 17.27 -4.50
C ASP A 105 22.10 17.63 -4.32
N GLY A 106 22.44 18.91 -4.48
CA GLY A 106 23.80 19.45 -4.51
C GLY A 106 24.27 19.81 -5.93
N ALA A 107 23.68 19.22 -6.96
CA ALA A 107 23.98 19.50 -8.37
C ALA A 107 22.78 20.06 -9.14
N HIS A 108 21.62 19.42 -9.00
CA HIS A 108 20.41 19.75 -9.74
C HIS A 108 19.17 19.70 -8.83
N PHE A 109 18.15 20.46 -9.22
CA PHE A 109 16.80 20.27 -8.67
C PHE A 109 16.21 18.96 -9.20
N LEU A 110 15.45 18.25 -8.38
CA LEU A 110 14.92 16.93 -8.75
C LEU A 110 14.13 16.96 -10.05
N CYS A 111 13.34 18.00 -10.32
CA CYS A 111 12.54 18.12 -11.55
C CYS A 111 13.35 18.34 -12.84
N ARG A 112 14.66 18.60 -12.73
CA ARG A 112 15.59 18.58 -13.89
C ARG A 112 16.08 17.17 -14.20
N ARG A 113 16.21 16.36 -13.16
CA ARG A 113 16.70 14.99 -13.25
C ARG A 113 15.58 14.03 -13.65
N PHE A 114 14.43 14.15 -12.98
CA PHE A 114 13.31 13.22 -13.13
C PHE A 114 12.08 13.88 -13.75
N SER A 115 11.30 13.07 -14.45
CA SER A 115 9.92 13.33 -14.82
C SER A 115 9.02 13.01 -13.62
N ILE A 116 8.73 14.05 -12.83
CA ILE A 116 8.06 13.91 -11.53
C ILE A 116 6.54 13.97 -11.69
N GLY A 117 5.83 13.02 -11.10
CA GLY A 117 4.38 13.06 -10.90
C GLY A 117 3.99 12.79 -9.44
N ARG A 118 2.81 13.26 -9.03
CA ARG A 118 2.30 13.16 -7.65
C ARG A 118 1.03 12.30 -7.62
N SER A 119 1.05 11.21 -6.88
CA SER A 119 -0.14 10.41 -6.55
C SER A 119 -0.55 10.70 -5.11
N VAL A 120 -1.70 11.33 -4.91
CA VAL A 120 -2.16 11.75 -3.58
C VAL A 120 -3.11 10.70 -2.98
N SER A 121 -2.83 10.29 -1.75
CA SER A 121 -3.70 9.47 -0.91
C SER A 121 -4.54 10.39 -0.04
N THR A 122 -5.86 10.38 -0.21
CA THR A 122 -6.80 11.20 0.56
C THR A 122 -7.92 10.34 1.18
N ALA A 123 -8.47 10.80 2.30
CA ALA A 123 -9.65 10.21 2.94
C ALA A 123 -10.97 10.56 2.23
N GLN A 124 -10.95 11.46 1.25
CA GLN A 124 -12.12 11.88 0.49
C GLN A 124 -12.72 10.74 -0.34
N THR A 125 -14.06 10.70 -0.42
CA THR A 125 -14.75 9.77 -1.32
C THR A 125 -14.59 10.27 -2.74
N LEU A 126 -13.78 9.57 -3.54
CA LEU A 126 -13.65 9.83 -4.98
C LEU A 126 -15.03 9.65 -5.63
N ALA A 127 -15.42 10.59 -6.50
CA ALA A 127 -16.65 10.45 -7.26
C ALA A 127 -16.56 9.16 -8.11
N GLN A 128 -17.67 8.42 -8.21
CA GLN A 128 -17.78 7.20 -9.04
C GLN A 128 -17.82 7.53 -10.54
N SER A 129 -17.02 8.49 -10.96
CA SER A 129 -16.95 8.99 -12.33
C SER A 129 -16.13 8.01 -13.15
N PRO A 130 -16.65 7.49 -14.27
CA PRO A 130 -15.85 6.67 -15.16
C PRO A 130 -14.68 7.49 -15.66
N GLN A 131 -13.45 7.00 -15.48
CA GLN A 131 -12.27 7.62 -16.05
C GLN A 131 -12.43 7.69 -17.57
N ARG A 132 -12.25 8.89 -18.12
CA ARG A 132 -12.35 9.13 -19.55
C ARG A 132 -11.23 8.41 -20.29
N LYS A 133 -11.58 7.55 -21.24
CA LYS A 133 -10.63 6.99 -22.21
C LYS A 133 -10.50 7.99 -23.37
N PRO A 134 -9.34 8.64 -23.56
CA PRO A 134 -9.19 9.64 -24.61
C PRO A 134 -9.43 9.02 -26.00
N ALA A 135 -10.18 9.70 -26.86
CA ALA A 135 -10.37 9.30 -28.25
C ALA A 135 -9.29 9.95 -29.14
N GLN A 136 -8.99 9.35 -30.28
CA GLN A 136 -8.10 9.95 -31.30
C GLN A 136 -8.94 10.44 -32.49
N PRO A 137 -8.78 11.69 -32.94
CA PRO A 137 -7.93 12.74 -32.35
C PRO A 137 -8.47 13.22 -30.99
N LEU A 138 -7.58 13.63 -30.08
CA LEU A 138 -7.91 14.13 -28.75
C LEU A 138 -8.78 15.38 -28.86
N HIS A 139 -9.97 15.35 -28.27
CA HIS A 139 -10.82 16.54 -28.20
C HIS A 139 -10.27 17.49 -27.12
N MET A 140 -9.66 18.58 -27.56
CA MET A 140 -9.04 19.57 -26.70
C MET A 140 -9.90 20.83 -26.60
N LEU A 141 -10.33 21.15 -25.39
CA LEU A 141 -10.97 22.42 -25.08
C LEU A 141 -9.92 23.43 -24.62
N VAL A 142 -9.77 24.54 -25.32
CA VAL A 142 -8.91 25.67 -24.94
C VAL A 142 -9.80 26.81 -24.47
N VAL A 143 -9.68 27.17 -23.21
CA VAL A 143 -10.35 28.33 -22.62
C VAL A 143 -9.31 29.43 -22.45
N ALA A 144 -9.40 30.48 -23.26
CA ALA A 144 -8.37 31.53 -23.33
C ALA A 144 -8.96 32.91 -23.05
N ASP A 145 -8.39 33.61 -22.08
CA ASP A 145 -8.81 34.95 -21.63
C ASP A 145 -10.33 35.06 -21.35
N PRO A 146 -10.90 34.33 -20.38
CA PRO A 146 -12.35 34.32 -20.14
C PRO A 146 -12.98 35.70 -19.93
N GLN A 147 -12.24 36.63 -19.32
CA GLN A 147 -12.70 37.96 -18.93
C GLN A 147 -12.44 39.04 -19.99
N GLY A 148 -11.60 38.76 -20.99
CA GLY A 148 -11.21 39.74 -22.02
C GLY A 148 -10.22 40.79 -21.53
N ASN A 149 -9.45 40.48 -20.48
CA ASN A 149 -8.50 41.39 -19.84
C ASN A 149 -7.05 40.88 -19.89
N LEU A 150 -6.80 39.71 -20.51
CA LEU A 150 -5.49 39.08 -20.59
C LEU A 150 -5.12 38.72 -22.05
N PRO A 151 -4.73 39.70 -22.88
CA PRO A 151 -4.47 39.48 -24.31
C PRO A 151 -3.43 38.40 -24.61
N ALA A 152 -2.45 38.21 -23.72
CA ALA A 152 -1.43 37.20 -23.88
C ALA A 152 -1.98 35.76 -23.74
N ALA A 153 -2.96 35.54 -22.86
CA ALA A 153 -3.64 34.26 -22.75
C ALA A 153 -4.50 33.95 -24.00
N LEU A 154 -5.13 34.97 -24.58
CA LEU A 154 -5.82 34.82 -25.87
C LEU A 154 -4.83 34.46 -26.99
N GLN A 155 -3.67 35.10 -27.02
CA GLN A 155 -2.61 34.80 -27.98
C GLN A 155 -2.04 33.38 -27.80
N GLU A 156 -1.91 32.90 -26.56
CA GLU A 156 -1.55 31.51 -26.25
C GLU A 156 -2.56 30.55 -26.87
N GLY A 157 -3.86 30.75 -26.60
CA GLY A 157 -4.92 29.92 -27.16
C GLY A 157 -4.98 29.93 -28.68
N ASP A 158 -4.78 31.10 -29.30
CA ASP A 158 -4.68 31.25 -30.76
C ASP A 158 -3.50 30.48 -31.35
N THR A 159 -2.38 30.46 -30.64
CA THR A 159 -1.17 29.77 -31.08
C THR A 159 -1.35 28.25 -30.94
N LEU A 160 -1.92 27.77 -29.83
CA LEU A 160 -2.24 26.35 -29.64
C LEU A 160 -3.20 25.85 -30.72
N GLN A 161 -4.28 26.59 -31.01
CA GLN A 161 -5.21 26.21 -32.07
C GLN A 161 -4.52 26.14 -33.43
N ARG A 162 -3.68 27.12 -33.77
CA ARG A 162 -3.00 27.15 -35.08
C ARG A 162 -1.99 26.01 -35.24
N GLU A 163 -1.15 25.79 -34.24
CA GLU A 163 -0.02 24.85 -34.32
C GLU A 163 -0.52 23.40 -34.21
N LEU A 164 -1.40 23.09 -33.27
CA LEU A 164 -1.89 21.71 -33.06
C LEU A 164 -2.82 21.24 -34.18
N VAL A 165 -3.56 22.15 -34.82
CA VAL A 165 -4.35 21.83 -36.02
C VAL A 165 -3.44 21.61 -37.24
N THR A 166 -2.27 22.27 -37.30
CA THR A 166 -1.29 22.08 -38.38
C THR A 166 -0.54 20.73 -38.24
N GLU A 167 -0.30 20.28 -37.01
CA GLU A 167 0.23 18.93 -36.72
C GLU A 167 -0.82 17.80 -36.94
N GLY A 168 -2.09 18.17 -37.09
CA GLY A 168 -3.05 17.57 -38.04
C GLY A 168 -3.62 16.17 -37.80
N GLN A 169 -3.10 15.36 -36.89
CA GLN A 169 -3.61 13.97 -36.70
C GLN A 169 -4.03 13.62 -35.27
N HIS A 170 -3.62 14.40 -34.26
CA HIS A 170 -3.74 13.99 -32.86
C HIS A 170 -4.62 14.89 -31.99
N PHE A 171 -4.91 16.12 -32.40
CA PHE A 171 -5.73 17.06 -31.61
C PHE A 171 -6.82 17.71 -32.46
N GLN A 172 -8.03 17.74 -31.90
CA GLN A 172 -9.13 18.57 -32.37
C GLN A 172 -9.35 19.69 -31.35
N VAL A 173 -8.98 20.94 -31.72
CA VAL A 173 -8.96 22.08 -30.79
C VAL A 173 -10.23 22.94 -30.90
N ASP A 174 -11.02 22.97 -29.83
CA ASP A 174 -12.13 23.89 -29.62
C ASP A 174 -11.68 25.09 -28.76
N LEU A 175 -11.48 26.24 -29.38
CA LEU A 175 -11.03 27.48 -28.72
C LEU A 175 -12.21 28.35 -28.29
N ARG A 176 -12.33 28.59 -26.99
CA ARG A 176 -13.30 29.52 -26.37
C ARG A 176 -12.63 30.85 -26.08
N ARG A 177 -13.14 31.90 -26.73
CA ARG A 177 -12.68 33.30 -26.63
C ARG A 177 -13.59 34.11 -25.71
N PRO A 178 -13.14 35.26 -25.15
CA PRO A 178 -13.95 36.12 -24.32
C PRO A 178 -15.22 36.66 -25.02
N PRO A 179 -16.32 36.87 -24.26
CA PRO A 179 -16.51 36.48 -22.87
C PRO A 179 -16.84 34.99 -22.74
N VAL A 180 -16.18 34.28 -21.82
CA VAL A 180 -16.48 32.86 -21.55
C VAL A 180 -17.30 32.75 -20.26
N HIS A 181 -18.48 32.14 -20.37
CA HIS A 181 -19.45 31.98 -19.27
C HIS A 181 -19.43 30.56 -18.70
N MET A 182 -19.81 30.40 -17.42
CA MET A 182 -19.79 29.11 -16.71
C MET A 182 -20.59 28.00 -17.40
N ALA A 183 -21.79 28.29 -17.92
CA ALA A 183 -22.63 27.29 -18.59
C ALA A 183 -21.97 26.68 -19.84
N THR A 184 -21.12 27.47 -20.52
CA THR A 184 -20.37 27.02 -21.69
C THR A 184 -19.24 26.06 -21.29
N ILE A 185 -18.63 26.27 -20.13
CA ILE A 185 -17.55 25.41 -19.63
C ILE A 185 -18.10 24.10 -19.08
N THR A 186 -19.08 24.16 -18.17
CA THR A 186 -19.58 22.95 -17.49
C THR A 186 -20.15 21.91 -18.45
N SER A 187 -20.80 22.35 -19.53
CA SER A 187 -21.31 21.47 -20.59
C SER A 187 -20.20 20.88 -21.48
N ALA A 188 -19.10 21.61 -21.67
CA ALA A 188 -17.98 21.20 -22.51
C ALA A 188 -16.98 20.28 -21.79
N LEU A 189 -16.84 20.42 -20.46
CA LEU A 189 -15.98 19.55 -19.63
C LEU A 189 -16.33 18.06 -19.77
N ALA A 190 -17.62 17.74 -19.89
CA ALA A 190 -18.10 16.39 -20.08
C ALA A 190 -17.88 15.83 -21.51
N GLN A 191 -17.28 16.60 -22.41
CA GLN A 191 -17.13 16.24 -23.83
C GLN A 191 -15.68 16.31 -24.33
N CYS A 192 -14.76 16.95 -23.59
CA CYS A 192 -13.36 17.06 -23.96
C CYS A 192 -12.47 16.03 -23.25
N ASP A 193 -11.41 15.60 -23.93
CA ASP A 193 -10.37 14.72 -23.40
C ASP A 193 -9.27 15.52 -22.70
N VAL A 194 -8.97 16.70 -23.24
CA VAL A 194 -7.96 17.61 -22.72
C VAL A 194 -8.58 18.98 -22.51
N LEU A 195 -8.30 19.58 -21.36
CA LEU A 195 -8.65 20.97 -21.05
C LEU A 195 -7.38 21.78 -20.87
N HIS A 196 -7.27 22.87 -21.61
CA HIS A 196 -6.28 23.91 -21.40
C HIS A 196 -6.97 25.19 -20.95
N TYR A 197 -6.68 25.64 -19.74
CA TYR A 197 -7.21 26.89 -19.20
C TYR A 197 -6.08 27.92 -19.10
N ALA A 198 -6.19 29.02 -19.84
CA ALA A 198 -5.29 30.17 -19.79
C ALA A 198 -6.08 31.41 -19.35
N GLY A 199 -5.83 31.87 -18.13
CA GLY A 199 -6.62 32.94 -17.51
C GLY A 199 -6.24 33.21 -16.06
N HIS A 200 -7.11 33.89 -15.33
CA HIS A 200 -6.91 34.18 -13.92
C HIS A 200 -7.55 33.11 -13.03
N ALA A 201 -6.78 32.62 -12.05
CA ALA A 201 -7.30 31.82 -10.95
C ALA A 201 -7.25 32.65 -9.66
N ALA A 202 -8.24 32.47 -8.79
CA ALA A 202 -8.26 33.03 -7.44
C ALA A 202 -8.02 31.91 -6.43
N TYR A 203 -6.99 32.05 -5.62
CA TYR A 203 -6.71 31.15 -4.49
C TYR A 203 -7.21 31.81 -3.19
N ASP A 204 -8.01 31.08 -2.41
CA ASP A 204 -8.49 31.55 -1.10
C ASP A 204 -7.81 30.74 0.01
N ALA A 205 -6.82 31.34 0.67
CA ALA A 205 -6.04 30.70 1.71
C ALA A 205 -6.84 30.40 3.00
N ASN A 206 -8.00 31.05 3.19
CA ASN A 206 -8.85 30.84 4.37
C ASN A 206 -9.96 29.81 4.10
N GLN A 207 -10.42 29.69 2.85
CA GLN A 207 -11.45 28.75 2.41
C GLN A 207 -11.05 28.13 1.07
N VAL A 208 -10.20 27.09 1.13
CA VAL A 208 -9.51 26.58 -0.05
C VAL A 208 -10.46 25.97 -1.08
N GLU A 209 -11.62 25.48 -0.65
CA GLU A 209 -12.74 25.02 -1.48
C GLU A 209 -13.34 26.11 -2.38
N ARG A 210 -13.14 27.39 -2.04
CA ARG A 210 -13.55 28.55 -2.83
C ARG A 210 -12.54 28.97 -3.89
N SER A 211 -11.38 28.33 -3.94
CA SER A 211 -10.41 28.55 -5.01
C SER A 211 -11.08 28.33 -6.36
N SER A 212 -10.92 29.26 -7.30
CA SER A 212 -11.77 29.33 -8.48
C SER A 212 -11.05 29.77 -9.75
N TRP A 213 -11.60 29.38 -10.90
CA TRP A 213 -11.31 30.03 -12.17
C TRP A 213 -12.20 31.25 -12.35
N LEU A 214 -11.60 32.38 -12.72
CA LEU A 214 -12.34 33.60 -13.01
C LEU A 214 -12.87 33.55 -14.44
N LEU A 215 -14.19 33.72 -14.59
CA LEU A 215 -14.93 33.75 -15.85
C LEU A 215 -15.50 35.15 -16.09
N ALA A 216 -16.14 35.36 -17.25
CA ALA A 216 -16.65 36.68 -17.64
C ALA A 216 -17.63 37.29 -16.62
N ASP A 217 -18.52 36.47 -16.06
CA ASP A 217 -19.62 36.89 -15.18
C ASP A 217 -19.71 36.09 -13.87
N SER A 218 -18.81 35.14 -13.68
CA SER A 218 -18.92 34.12 -12.64
C SER A 218 -17.55 33.53 -12.27
N GLN A 219 -17.54 32.63 -11.29
CA GLN A 219 -16.36 31.88 -10.88
C GLN A 219 -16.71 30.40 -10.85
N LEU A 220 -15.82 29.55 -11.37
CA LEU A 220 -15.93 28.10 -11.24
C LEU A 220 -15.09 27.66 -10.04
N THR A 221 -15.72 27.35 -8.91
CA THR A 221 -15.03 26.99 -7.66
C THR A 221 -14.62 25.52 -7.64
N ALA A 222 -13.62 25.19 -6.82
CA ALA A 222 -13.17 23.82 -6.59
C ALA A 222 -14.32 22.93 -6.07
N GLU A 223 -15.19 23.46 -5.20
CA GLU A 223 -16.40 22.77 -4.75
C GLU A 223 -17.32 22.39 -5.92
N GLN A 224 -17.59 23.33 -6.83
CA GLN A 224 -18.44 23.07 -8.00
C GLN A 224 -17.80 22.04 -8.93
N VAL A 225 -16.48 22.09 -9.14
CA VAL A 225 -15.75 21.09 -9.95
C VAL A 225 -15.92 19.68 -9.37
N ALA A 226 -15.78 19.51 -8.06
CA ALA A 226 -15.97 18.21 -7.43
C ALA A 226 -17.41 17.68 -7.58
N GLN A 227 -18.42 18.56 -7.51
CA GLN A 227 -19.82 18.20 -7.73
C GLN A 227 -20.10 17.75 -9.18
N LEU A 228 -19.35 18.24 -10.17
CA LEU A 228 -19.50 17.84 -11.57
C LEU A 228 -19.07 16.39 -11.82
N GLY A 229 -18.13 15.85 -11.04
CA GLY A 229 -17.68 14.46 -11.17
C GLY A 229 -18.84 13.45 -11.10
N GLY A 230 -19.84 13.68 -10.26
CA GLY A 230 -21.00 12.78 -10.15
C GLY A 230 -21.96 12.80 -11.36
N GLN A 231 -21.79 13.72 -12.31
CA GLN A 231 -22.75 13.99 -13.38
C GLN A 231 -22.28 13.56 -14.78
N GLY A 232 -21.00 13.18 -14.93
CA GLY A 232 -20.41 12.77 -16.22
C GLY A 232 -18.90 12.50 -16.13
N SER A 233 -18.27 12.17 -17.27
CA SER A 233 -16.82 11.94 -17.33
C SER A 233 -16.06 13.26 -17.46
N MET A 234 -15.15 13.52 -16.53
CA MET A 234 -14.23 14.66 -16.56
C MET A 234 -13.16 14.51 -17.66
N PRO A 235 -12.45 15.59 -18.04
CA PRO A 235 -11.32 15.50 -18.94
C PRO A 235 -10.24 14.56 -18.38
N ALA A 236 -9.52 13.85 -19.26
CA ALA A 236 -8.41 12.99 -18.83
C ALA A 236 -7.20 13.84 -18.41
N LEU A 237 -6.94 14.96 -19.09
CA LEU A 237 -5.88 15.91 -18.77
C LEU A 237 -6.46 17.31 -18.55
N VAL A 238 -6.13 17.92 -17.42
CA VAL A 238 -6.39 19.34 -17.17
C VAL A 238 -5.05 20.06 -17.02
N PHE A 239 -4.78 21.02 -17.90
CA PHE A 239 -3.67 21.93 -17.76
C PHE A 239 -4.19 23.33 -17.44
N CYS A 240 -3.98 23.73 -16.19
CA CYS A 240 -4.32 25.05 -15.69
C CYS A 240 -3.09 25.97 -15.78
N ASN A 241 -3.04 26.77 -16.85
CA ASN A 241 -2.02 27.79 -17.05
C ASN A 241 -2.50 29.14 -16.47
N ALA A 242 -2.65 29.17 -15.15
CA ALA A 242 -3.07 30.34 -14.39
C ALA A 242 -2.21 30.46 -13.13
N CYS A 243 -1.83 31.69 -12.75
CA CYS A 243 -0.99 31.94 -11.59
C CYS A 243 -1.56 31.28 -10.32
N GLN A 244 -0.69 30.63 -9.54
CA GLN A 244 -1.02 29.99 -8.25
C GLN A 244 -2.07 28.86 -8.31
N SER A 245 -2.40 28.34 -9.50
CA SER A 245 -3.37 27.26 -9.71
C SER A 245 -3.01 25.91 -9.05
N GLY A 246 -1.75 25.72 -8.64
CA GLY A 246 -1.25 24.52 -7.96
C GLY A 246 -0.84 24.74 -6.50
N GLN A 247 -1.11 25.90 -5.89
CA GLN A 247 -0.76 26.17 -4.49
C GLN A 247 -1.73 25.48 -3.52
N THR A 248 -1.18 25.04 -2.40
CA THR A 248 -1.88 24.56 -1.20
C THR A 248 -1.06 25.06 -0.02
N THR A 249 -1.62 25.82 0.92
CA THR A 249 -0.78 26.63 1.84
C THR A 249 -0.76 26.20 3.30
N THR A 250 -1.30 25.04 3.69
CA THR A 250 -1.36 24.72 5.13
C THR A 250 -1.26 23.23 5.45
N TRP A 251 -0.50 22.92 6.51
CA TRP A 251 -0.48 21.61 7.20
C TRP A 251 -1.80 21.28 7.93
N GLN A 252 -2.77 22.19 7.94
CA GLN A 252 -4.07 22.02 8.56
C GLN A 252 -5.10 21.68 7.49
N ILE A 253 -5.11 20.41 7.07
CA ILE A 253 -6.37 19.79 6.66
C ILE A 253 -6.98 19.35 8.00
N ASP A 254 -7.97 20.12 8.47
CA ASP A 254 -8.59 19.93 9.79
C ASP A 254 -9.00 18.46 9.95
N GLN A 255 -8.50 17.76 10.98
CA GLN A 255 -8.75 16.33 11.19
C GLN A 255 -10.24 16.02 11.43
N ALA A 256 -11.05 17.05 11.71
CA ALA A 256 -12.50 16.98 11.78
C ALA A 256 -13.19 17.06 10.39
N ALA A 257 -12.48 17.48 9.34
CA ALA A 257 -12.98 17.74 7.99
C ALA A 257 -12.24 16.89 6.94
N GLY A 258 -11.99 15.61 7.22
CA GLY A 258 -11.35 14.63 6.31
C GLY A 258 -12.10 14.34 4.99
N THR A 259 -12.99 15.25 4.57
CA THR A 259 -13.80 15.23 3.34
C THR A 259 -13.70 16.53 2.54
N ALA A 260 -12.99 17.57 3.02
CA ALA A 260 -13.01 18.91 2.43
C ALA A 260 -11.96 19.12 1.33
N ILE A 261 -12.37 19.72 0.21
CA ILE A 261 -11.54 20.03 -0.96
C ILE A 261 -10.49 21.08 -0.60
N TYR A 262 -9.21 20.75 -0.77
CA TYR A 262 -8.09 21.63 -0.42
C TYR A 262 -7.43 22.31 -1.64
N GLY A 263 -8.12 22.38 -2.78
CA GLY A 263 -7.64 23.13 -3.96
C GLY A 263 -8.24 22.65 -5.28
N LEU A 264 -8.00 23.43 -6.35
CA LEU A 264 -8.51 23.13 -7.69
C LEU A 264 -7.95 21.80 -8.23
N ALA A 265 -6.65 21.53 -8.06
CA ALA A 265 -6.04 20.26 -8.46
C ALA A 265 -6.75 19.07 -7.81
N ASN A 266 -6.97 19.13 -6.49
CA ASN A 266 -7.68 18.08 -5.75
C ASN A 266 -9.12 17.90 -6.24
N ALA A 267 -9.85 18.99 -6.49
CA ALA A 267 -11.22 18.91 -6.99
C ALA A 267 -11.32 18.18 -8.33
N PHE A 268 -10.41 18.46 -9.27
CA PHE A 268 -10.39 17.77 -10.57
C PHE A 268 -10.05 16.29 -10.42
N LEU A 269 -9.08 15.93 -9.58
CA LEU A 269 -8.70 14.54 -9.32
C LEU A 269 -9.85 13.76 -8.68
N VAL A 270 -10.51 14.32 -7.66
CA VAL A 270 -11.67 13.72 -6.99
C VAL A 270 -12.86 13.56 -7.94
N ALA A 271 -13.02 14.50 -8.89
CA ALA A 271 -14.04 14.43 -9.93
C ALA A 271 -13.73 13.42 -11.04
N GLY A 272 -12.56 12.76 -11.03
CA GLY A 272 -12.20 11.70 -11.97
C GLY A 272 -11.24 12.10 -13.10
N THR A 273 -10.60 13.27 -13.01
CA THR A 273 -9.50 13.67 -13.90
C THR A 273 -8.28 12.81 -13.62
N GLN A 274 -7.59 12.30 -14.66
CA GLN A 274 -6.41 11.44 -14.47
C GLN A 274 -5.17 12.27 -14.15
N HIS A 275 -4.96 13.38 -14.86
CA HIS A 275 -3.79 14.23 -14.70
C HIS A 275 -4.16 15.71 -14.61
N TYR A 276 -3.53 16.40 -13.67
CA TYR A 276 -3.66 17.84 -13.49
C TYR A 276 -2.29 18.50 -13.47
N ILE A 277 -2.11 19.54 -14.29
CA ILE A 277 -0.91 20.39 -14.30
C ILE A 277 -1.31 21.79 -13.86
N GLY A 278 -0.58 22.33 -12.88
CA GLY A 278 -0.78 23.69 -12.37
C GLY A 278 0.53 24.35 -11.96
N THR A 279 0.47 25.61 -11.57
CA THR A 279 1.66 26.42 -11.23
C THR A 279 1.79 26.66 -9.73
N LEU A 280 3.00 26.53 -9.19
CA LEU A 280 3.31 26.85 -7.78
C LEU A 280 3.42 28.35 -7.50
N TRP A 281 3.75 29.19 -8.48
CA TRP A 281 3.86 30.65 -8.34
C TRP A 281 3.51 31.35 -9.65
N SER A 282 3.54 32.68 -9.65
CA SER A 282 3.23 33.51 -10.82
C SER A 282 4.30 33.38 -11.91
N ILE A 283 3.88 33.22 -13.17
CA ILE A 283 4.77 33.04 -14.32
C ILE A 283 4.52 34.19 -15.32
N PRO A 284 5.57 34.75 -15.96
CA PRO A 284 5.38 35.69 -17.06
C PRO A 284 4.72 35.04 -18.29
N ASP A 285 3.97 35.83 -19.06
CA ASP A 285 3.12 35.32 -20.15
C ASP A 285 3.86 34.61 -21.29
N GLU A 286 5.04 35.09 -21.69
CA GLU A 286 5.79 34.49 -22.82
C GLU A 286 6.36 33.10 -22.45
N PRO A 287 7.05 32.91 -21.30
CA PRO A 287 7.46 31.59 -20.83
C PRO A 287 6.31 30.60 -20.64
N SER A 288 5.16 31.03 -20.12
CA SER A 288 4.02 30.14 -19.87
C SER A 288 3.44 29.61 -21.19
N ALA A 289 3.26 30.47 -22.19
CA ALA A 289 2.79 30.06 -23.52
C ALA A 289 3.79 29.13 -24.22
N LEU A 290 5.10 29.40 -24.11
CA LEU A 290 6.14 28.53 -24.67
C LEU A 290 6.14 27.16 -23.98
N PHE A 291 5.95 27.12 -22.67
CA PHE A 291 5.86 25.86 -21.92
C PHE A 291 4.70 25.00 -22.42
N ALA A 292 3.51 25.61 -22.55
CA ALA A 292 2.33 24.90 -23.02
C ALA A 292 2.49 24.34 -24.42
N MET A 293 3.07 25.14 -25.33
CA MET A 293 3.34 24.70 -26.69
C MET A 293 4.25 23.47 -26.73
N GLU A 294 5.38 23.50 -26.01
CA GLU A 294 6.32 22.36 -26.02
C GLU A 294 5.74 21.11 -25.36
N LEU A 295 4.94 21.28 -24.30
CA LEU A 295 4.23 20.18 -23.66
C LEU A 295 3.32 19.47 -24.67
N TYR A 296 2.43 20.20 -25.35
CA TYR A 296 1.49 19.58 -26.29
C TYR A 296 2.18 19.03 -27.55
N ARG A 297 3.23 19.69 -28.06
CA ARG A 297 4.03 19.14 -29.17
C ARG A 297 4.74 17.84 -28.81
N ALA A 298 5.18 17.69 -27.56
CA ALA A 298 5.78 16.43 -27.11
C ALA A 298 4.71 15.33 -26.96
N LEU A 299 3.54 15.67 -26.44
CA LEU A 299 2.39 14.74 -26.38
C LEU A 299 1.91 14.33 -27.77
N ALA A 300 1.83 15.25 -28.72
CA ALA A 300 1.49 14.97 -30.12
C ALA A 300 2.47 13.98 -30.77
N ARG A 301 3.74 14.01 -30.33
CA ARG A 301 4.79 13.06 -30.74
C ARG A 301 4.79 11.75 -29.95
N GLY A 302 3.79 11.54 -29.08
CA GLY A 302 3.61 10.32 -28.29
C GLY A 302 4.48 10.19 -27.05
N ALA A 303 5.13 11.27 -26.61
CA ALA A 303 5.83 11.25 -25.32
C ALA A 303 4.85 10.99 -24.17
N THR A 304 5.36 10.40 -23.08
CA THR A 304 4.60 10.36 -21.81
C THR A 304 4.39 11.78 -21.29
N ILE A 305 3.36 11.98 -20.46
CA ILE A 305 3.07 13.29 -19.87
C ILE A 305 4.25 13.82 -19.04
N GLY A 306 4.97 12.94 -18.32
CA GLY A 306 6.15 13.28 -17.56
C GLY A 306 7.33 13.70 -18.44
N LEU A 307 7.58 13.00 -19.56
CA LEU A 307 8.61 13.37 -20.52
C LEU A 307 8.28 14.69 -21.24
N ALA A 308 7.02 14.88 -21.61
CA ALA A 308 6.53 16.12 -22.22
C ALA A 308 6.75 17.32 -21.28
N LEU A 309 6.40 17.17 -19.99
CA LEU A 309 6.62 18.18 -18.97
C LEU A 309 8.11 18.51 -18.82
N ARG A 310 8.97 17.49 -18.73
CA ARG A 310 10.43 17.66 -18.62
C ARG A 310 11.03 18.31 -19.86
N SER A 311 10.55 17.96 -21.05
CA SER A 311 10.95 18.60 -22.32
C SER A 311 10.61 20.09 -22.32
N ALA A 312 9.41 20.47 -21.87
CA ALA A 312 9.01 21.87 -21.73
C ALA A 312 9.91 22.62 -20.73
N ARG A 313 10.27 22.02 -19.58
CA ARG A 313 11.25 22.59 -18.65
C ARG A 313 12.61 22.80 -19.31
N GLN A 314 13.10 21.81 -20.06
CA GLN A 314 14.39 21.88 -20.75
C GLN A 314 14.40 22.98 -21.84
N ARG A 315 13.27 23.19 -22.52
CA ARG A 315 13.11 24.30 -23.47
C ARG A 315 13.28 25.64 -22.77
N LEU A 316 12.58 25.86 -21.67
CA LEU A 316 12.67 27.09 -20.90
C LEU A 316 14.08 27.31 -20.33
N LEU A 317 14.71 26.25 -19.79
CA LEU A 317 16.11 26.29 -19.34
C LEU A 317 17.06 26.75 -20.45
N THR A 318 16.89 26.22 -21.67
CA THR A 318 17.73 26.56 -22.82
C THR A 318 17.50 27.99 -23.29
N ARG A 319 16.26 28.48 -23.22
CA ARG A 319 15.85 29.79 -23.71
C ARG A 319 16.17 30.92 -22.73
N TYR A 320 15.91 30.71 -21.44
CA TYR A 320 15.94 31.76 -20.41
C TYR A 320 17.04 31.57 -19.37
N GLY A 321 17.74 30.44 -19.35
CA GLY A 321 18.79 30.15 -18.37
C GLY A 321 18.25 29.56 -17.06
N ALA A 322 19.14 28.95 -16.27
CA ALA A 322 18.77 28.26 -15.03
C ALA A 322 18.32 29.21 -13.90
N ASP A 323 18.92 30.39 -13.86
CA ASP A 323 18.64 31.52 -12.97
C ASP A 323 17.27 32.17 -13.23
N SER A 324 16.63 31.89 -14.36
CA SER A 324 15.26 32.37 -14.64
C SER A 324 14.17 31.70 -13.82
N VAL A 325 14.42 30.49 -13.31
CA VAL A 325 13.50 29.64 -12.53
C VAL A 325 12.09 29.37 -13.08
N VAL A 326 11.65 30.03 -14.16
CA VAL A 326 10.35 29.85 -14.83
C VAL A 326 10.14 28.43 -15.33
N TRP A 327 11.23 27.69 -15.53
CA TRP A 327 11.20 26.27 -15.89
C TRP A 327 10.77 25.36 -14.73
N ALA A 328 10.77 25.82 -13.48
CA ALA A 328 10.49 25.01 -12.30
C ALA A 328 9.06 25.18 -11.74
N SER A 329 8.24 26.03 -12.37
CA SER A 329 6.97 26.51 -11.84
C SER A 329 5.82 25.52 -11.89
N TYR A 330 5.86 24.54 -12.79
CA TYR A 330 4.76 23.59 -12.98
C TYR A 330 4.91 22.33 -12.15
N VAL A 331 3.79 21.83 -11.62
CA VAL A 331 3.66 20.55 -10.92
C VAL A 331 2.69 19.64 -11.65
N LEU A 332 2.93 18.34 -11.58
CA LEU A 332 2.08 17.31 -12.19
C LEU A 332 1.48 16.42 -11.10
N TYR A 333 0.16 16.37 -11.07
CA TYR A 333 -0.60 15.35 -10.35
C TYR A 333 -1.03 14.25 -11.32
N GLY A 334 -0.86 12.99 -10.91
CA GLY A 334 -1.05 11.80 -11.75
C GLY A 334 0.27 11.10 -12.10
N ASP A 335 0.14 9.95 -12.75
CA ASP A 335 1.26 9.09 -13.15
C ASP A 335 2.04 9.73 -14.32
N PRO A 336 3.36 10.00 -14.19
CA PRO A 336 4.15 10.62 -15.25
C PRO A 336 4.35 9.73 -16.48
N THR A 337 4.07 8.43 -16.40
CA THR A 337 4.32 7.45 -17.47
C THR A 337 3.18 7.31 -18.47
N SER A 338 2.04 7.98 -18.25
CA SER A 338 0.87 7.85 -19.11
C SER A 338 1.05 8.47 -20.51
N HIS A 339 0.54 7.77 -21.53
CA HIS A 339 0.48 8.22 -22.92
C HIS A 339 -0.94 8.68 -23.29
N TYR A 340 -1.03 9.72 -24.12
CA TYR A 340 -2.31 10.20 -24.66
C TYR A 340 -2.47 9.93 -26.16
N VAL A 341 -1.37 9.62 -26.86
CA VAL A 341 -1.31 9.38 -28.30
C VAL A 341 -0.57 8.07 -28.55
N ASP A 342 -1.20 7.15 -29.29
CA ASP A 342 -0.60 5.87 -29.68
C ASP A 342 0.38 6.05 -30.86
N THR A 343 1.65 5.72 -30.66
CA THR A 343 2.72 5.84 -31.69
C THR A 343 2.95 4.56 -32.49
N ALA A 344 1.94 3.70 -32.62
CA ALA A 344 2.07 2.45 -33.39
C ALA A 344 2.22 2.65 -34.92
N LEU A 345 2.27 3.89 -35.41
CA LEU A 345 2.57 4.21 -36.81
C LEU A 345 3.81 5.13 -36.86
N ASP A 346 4.89 4.58 -37.41
CA ASP A 346 6.07 5.28 -37.95
C ASP A 346 7.12 5.92 -37.04
N GLN A 347 7.77 5.19 -36.11
CA GLN A 347 9.19 5.48 -35.78
C GLN A 347 10.06 4.23 -35.49
N PRO A 348 11.30 4.17 -36.03
CA PRO A 348 12.29 3.15 -35.68
C PRO A 348 12.80 3.37 -34.25
N ALA A 349 13.24 2.28 -33.60
CA ALA A 349 13.71 2.25 -32.22
C ALA A 349 14.58 3.47 -31.86
N PRO A 350 14.37 4.11 -30.68
CA PRO A 350 15.11 5.31 -30.31
C PRO A 350 16.60 4.99 -30.27
N ALA A 351 17.39 5.77 -31.04
CA ALA A 351 18.83 5.71 -30.98
C ALA A 351 19.28 5.98 -29.54
N THR A 352 20.13 5.10 -29.02
CA THR A 352 20.81 5.24 -27.74
C THR A 352 21.47 6.60 -27.66
N VAL A 353 20.90 7.51 -26.87
CA VAL A 353 21.56 8.75 -26.47
C VAL A 353 22.62 8.35 -25.45
N GLU A 354 23.88 8.25 -25.88
CA GLU A 354 24.99 8.11 -24.95
C GLU A 354 25.03 9.33 -24.01
N PRO A 355 25.25 9.11 -22.70
CA PRO A 355 25.36 10.21 -21.75
C PRO A 355 26.59 11.05 -22.07
N VAL A 356 26.38 12.34 -22.36
CA VAL A 356 27.46 13.31 -22.48
C VAL A 356 28.05 13.55 -21.09
N MET A 357 29.23 12.96 -20.85
CA MET A 357 30.06 13.25 -19.68
C MET A 357 30.51 14.73 -19.71
N PRO A 358 30.41 15.49 -18.62
CA PRO A 358 30.95 16.84 -18.57
C PRO A 358 32.48 16.81 -18.66
N GLN A 359 33.02 17.68 -19.53
CA GLN A 359 34.46 17.86 -19.71
C GLN A 359 35.12 18.27 -18.39
N ALA A 360 36.11 17.49 -17.94
CA ALA A 360 36.90 17.80 -16.76
C ALA A 360 37.81 19.03 -17.00
N GLN A 361 37.78 19.99 -16.08
CA GLN A 361 38.80 21.03 -15.99
C GLN A 361 40.16 20.42 -15.59
N PRO A 362 41.29 20.98 -16.06
CA PRO A 362 42.60 20.33 -15.99
C PRO A 362 43.18 20.38 -14.57
N ALA A 363 43.68 19.24 -14.08
CA ALA A 363 44.55 19.19 -12.91
C ALA A 363 46.00 19.57 -13.29
N PRO A 364 46.75 20.25 -12.39
CA PRO A 364 48.13 20.62 -12.68
C PRO A 364 49.06 19.41 -12.63
N ASP A 365 49.98 19.43 -13.59
CA ASP A 365 51.07 18.51 -13.84
C ASP A 365 51.91 18.18 -12.59
N ARG A 366 52.17 16.89 -12.37
CA ARG A 366 53.49 16.40 -11.95
C ARG A 366 53.66 14.90 -12.20
N ALA A 367 54.15 14.64 -13.41
CA ALA A 367 55.35 13.86 -13.69
C ALA A 367 55.54 12.46 -13.08
N VAL A 368 55.43 11.47 -13.98
CA VAL A 368 56.49 10.48 -14.30
C VAL A 368 56.73 9.38 -13.24
N ARG A 369 56.31 8.14 -13.54
CA ARG A 369 57.16 7.15 -14.26
C ARG A 369 56.40 5.86 -14.61
N ARG A 370 56.74 5.36 -15.79
CA ARG A 370 56.34 4.11 -16.45
C ARG A 370 56.71 2.89 -15.61
N TYR A 371 55.92 1.83 -15.68
CA TYR A 371 56.33 0.52 -16.21
C TYR A 371 55.11 -0.38 -16.42
N THR A 372 54.79 -0.59 -17.70
CA THR A 372 54.00 -1.73 -18.19
C THR A 372 54.86 -2.99 -18.18
N SER A 373 54.17 -4.14 -18.24
CA SER A 373 54.66 -5.51 -18.47
C SER A 373 55.17 -6.29 -17.25
N MET A 374 54.31 -7.16 -16.70
CA MET A 374 54.43 -8.61 -16.94
C MET A 374 53.17 -9.33 -16.42
N ARG A 375 52.47 -10.02 -17.33
CA ARG A 375 51.48 -11.04 -16.99
C ARG A 375 52.24 -12.29 -16.52
N ILE A 376 51.53 -13.15 -15.77
CA ILE A 376 51.86 -14.54 -15.42
C ILE A 376 52.72 -14.67 -14.15
N GLY A 377 52.07 -14.91 -13.01
CA GLY A 377 52.79 -15.23 -11.76
C GLY A 377 52.02 -15.20 -10.44
N ILE A 378 50.68 -15.07 -10.41
CA ILE A 378 49.91 -14.97 -9.14
C ILE A 378 48.73 -15.97 -9.04
N ALA A 379 48.55 -16.87 -10.02
CA ALA A 379 47.55 -17.94 -9.90
C ALA A 379 48.07 -19.20 -9.18
N ALA A 380 49.38 -19.36 -8.99
CA ALA A 380 49.98 -20.56 -8.39
C ALA A 380 50.36 -20.39 -6.90
N THR A 381 50.38 -19.16 -6.38
CA THR A 381 50.81 -18.87 -5.00
C THR A 381 49.63 -18.73 -4.02
N LEU A 382 48.41 -18.46 -4.52
CA LEU A 382 47.21 -18.38 -3.66
C LEU A 382 46.62 -19.75 -3.29
N CYS A 383 46.86 -20.79 -4.09
CA CYS A 383 46.44 -22.17 -3.74
C CYS A 383 47.35 -22.83 -2.69
N LEU A 384 48.56 -22.31 -2.47
CA LEU A 384 49.49 -22.83 -1.47
C LEU A 384 49.31 -22.19 -0.08
N VAL A 385 48.70 -21.00 0.00
CA VAL A 385 48.37 -20.32 1.27
C VAL A 385 47.04 -20.79 1.84
N LEU A 386 46.07 -21.21 1.00
CA LEU A 386 44.80 -21.79 1.47
C LEU A 386 44.91 -23.30 1.79
N GLY A 387 45.92 -23.99 1.26
CA GLY A 387 46.21 -25.40 1.58
C GLY A 387 46.96 -25.62 2.89
N LEU A 388 47.77 -24.66 3.35
CA LEU A 388 48.50 -24.76 4.62
C LEU A 388 47.66 -24.40 5.85
N GLY A 389 46.63 -23.54 5.69
CA GLY A 389 45.72 -23.15 6.76
C GLY A 389 44.81 -24.30 7.24
N ALA A 390 44.43 -25.21 6.33
CA ALA A 390 43.64 -26.39 6.66
C ALA A 390 44.46 -27.54 7.28
N TRP A 391 45.80 -27.50 7.16
CA TRP A 391 46.70 -28.53 7.69
C TRP A 391 47.21 -28.20 9.12
N LEU A 392 47.31 -26.91 9.48
CA LEU A 392 47.68 -26.47 10.83
C LEU A 392 46.51 -26.43 11.82
N ALA A 393 45.26 -26.36 11.36
CA ALA A 393 44.07 -26.35 12.22
C ALA A 393 43.73 -27.72 12.87
N THR A 394 44.33 -28.82 12.41
CA THR A 394 44.01 -30.18 12.88
C THR A 394 45.05 -30.79 13.84
N ARG A 395 46.06 -30.03 14.30
CA ARG A 395 47.11 -30.58 15.18
C ARG A 395 47.44 -29.80 16.47
N LEU A 396 46.76 -28.68 16.75
CA LEU A 396 47.03 -27.88 17.95
C LEU A 396 45.79 -27.50 18.77
N TRP A 397 44.65 -28.19 18.57
CA TRP A 397 43.48 -28.06 19.44
C TRP A 397 43.33 -29.32 20.30
N PRO A 398 43.35 -29.22 21.65
CA PRO A 398 43.13 -30.38 22.51
C PRO A 398 41.65 -30.82 22.42
N PRO A 399 41.33 -32.10 22.63
CA PRO A 399 39.96 -32.58 22.50
C PRO A 399 39.05 -31.93 23.56
N SER A 400 37.82 -31.58 23.16
CA SER A 400 36.75 -31.17 24.06
C SER A 400 36.56 -32.21 25.16
N PRO A 401 36.36 -31.81 26.44
CA PRO A 401 36.07 -32.77 27.49
C PRO A 401 34.71 -33.43 27.22
N ALA A 402 34.68 -34.76 27.39
CA ALA A 402 33.49 -35.60 27.34
C ALA A 402 32.41 -35.09 28.33
N PRO A 403 31.12 -35.40 28.08
CA PRO A 403 30.04 -34.99 28.97
C PRO A 403 30.24 -35.57 30.36
N VAL A 404 30.33 -34.70 31.37
CA VAL A 404 30.32 -35.09 32.77
C VAL A 404 28.97 -35.74 33.06
N PRO A 405 28.91 -36.97 33.63
CA PRO A 405 27.64 -37.61 33.92
C PRO A 405 26.94 -36.87 35.06
N ALA A 406 25.61 -36.76 34.96
CA ALA A 406 24.76 -36.28 36.04
C ALA A 406 25.06 -37.03 37.35
N PRO A 407 25.10 -36.35 38.51
CA PRO A 407 25.30 -37.04 39.78
C PRO A 407 24.06 -37.89 40.07
N ARG A 408 24.20 -39.22 39.97
CA ARG A 408 23.28 -40.14 40.65
C ARG A 408 23.63 -40.13 42.13
N LEU A 409 22.77 -39.55 42.95
CA LEU A 409 22.71 -39.84 44.38
C LEU A 409 21.55 -40.83 44.61
N ALA A 410 21.90 -42.05 44.99
CA ALA A 410 20.97 -43.00 45.57
C ALA A 410 21.19 -43.08 47.09
N GLY A 411 20.18 -42.63 47.86
CA GLY A 411 19.90 -42.94 49.27
C GLY A 411 20.47 -42.00 50.35
N PRO A 412 19.83 -41.85 51.54
CA PRO A 412 18.42 -42.00 51.90
C PRO A 412 17.69 -40.65 52.03
N VAL A 413 16.37 -40.70 52.06
CA VAL A 413 15.42 -39.58 52.21
C VAL A 413 15.75 -38.69 53.40
N VAL A 414 16.11 -37.42 53.14
CA VAL A 414 15.83 -36.26 54.03
C VAL A 414 15.66 -35.03 53.13
N THR A 415 14.52 -34.35 53.26
CA THR A 415 14.08 -33.16 52.50
C THR A 415 14.90 -31.89 52.79
N PRO A 416 15.32 -31.13 51.75
CA PRO A 416 15.62 -29.71 51.90
C PRO A 416 15.06 -28.89 50.71
N GLU A 417 13.78 -28.52 50.71
CA GLU A 417 13.19 -27.67 49.65
C GLU A 417 13.25 -26.14 49.96
N ASP A 418 13.70 -25.72 51.14
CA ASP A 418 13.55 -24.33 51.62
C ASP A 418 14.83 -23.47 51.67
N SER A 419 15.92 -23.85 50.98
CA SER A 419 17.21 -23.12 51.13
C SER A 419 17.75 -22.41 49.88
N SER A 420 16.96 -22.29 48.81
CA SER A 420 17.34 -21.44 47.67
C SER A 420 16.83 -20.00 47.85
N PRO A 421 17.67 -18.96 47.71
CA PRO A 421 17.24 -17.56 47.77
C PRO A 421 16.23 -17.19 46.66
N LEU A 422 16.09 -18.03 45.62
CA LEU A 422 15.14 -17.84 44.52
C LEU A 422 13.76 -18.47 44.75
N THR A 423 13.58 -19.33 45.77
CA THR A 423 12.27 -19.95 46.08
C THR A 423 11.18 -18.90 46.34
N PRO A 424 11.41 -17.83 47.13
CA PRO A 424 10.42 -16.76 47.32
C PRO A 424 10.07 -16.00 46.03
N VAL A 425 11.05 -15.82 45.13
CA VAL A 425 10.85 -15.16 43.82
C VAL A 425 9.93 -16.01 42.94
N MET A 426 10.17 -17.32 42.87
CA MET A 426 9.32 -18.25 42.11
C MET A 426 7.87 -18.27 42.62
N VAL A 427 7.67 -18.25 43.94
CA VAL A 427 6.32 -18.18 44.52
C VAL A 427 5.62 -16.88 44.14
N ALA A 428 6.33 -15.74 44.17
CA ALA A 428 5.75 -14.46 43.79
C ALA A 428 5.32 -14.40 42.30
N TYR A 429 6.14 -14.93 41.38
CA TYR A 429 5.76 -15.03 39.96
C TYR A 429 4.59 -15.98 39.72
N ARG A 430 4.54 -17.12 40.42
CA ARG A 430 3.38 -18.03 40.34
C ARG A 430 2.08 -17.36 40.80
N THR A 431 2.14 -16.54 41.86
CA THR A 431 0.99 -15.73 42.30
C THR A 431 0.57 -14.70 41.25
N LEU A 432 1.53 -14.10 40.54
CA LEU A 432 1.25 -13.19 39.41
C LEU A 432 0.56 -13.93 38.25
N GLU A 433 1.04 -15.12 37.88
CA GLU A 433 0.46 -15.96 36.82
C GLU A 433 -0.98 -16.39 37.13
N GLN A 434 -1.32 -16.57 38.41
CA GLN A 434 -2.69 -16.86 38.88
C GLN A 434 -3.63 -15.64 38.80
N GLY A 435 -3.11 -14.46 38.43
CA GLY A 435 -3.89 -13.22 38.35
C GLY A 435 -4.10 -12.53 39.69
N GLU A 436 -3.46 -12.99 40.77
CA GLU A 436 -3.59 -12.43 42.12
C GLU A 436 -2.69 -11.19 42.28
N LEU A 437 -2.96 -10.14 41.47
CA LEU A 437 -2.06 -9.00 41.28
C LEU A 437 -1.65 -8.29 42.57
N GLN A 438 -2.55 -8.17 43.54
CA GLN A 438 -2.24 -7.51 44.81
C GLN A 438 -1.33 -8.38 45.70
N GLN A 439 -1.61 -9.68 45.80
CA GLN A 439 -0.76 -10.58 46.58
C GLN A 439 0.63 -10.71 45.95
N ALA A 440 0.70 -10.75 44.61
CA ALA A 440 1.96 -10.71 43.88
C ALA A 440 2.75 -9.42 44.17
N HIS A 441 2.08 -8.27 44.12
CA HIS A 441 2.67 -6.97 44.48
C HIS A 441 3.30 -7.01 45.88
N ASP A 442 2.54 -7.43 46.89
CA ASP A 442 3.01 -7.45 48.27
C ASP A 442 4.21 -8.41 48.46
N ARG A 443 4.21 -9.54 47.76
CA ARG A 443 5.33 -10.49 47.76
C ARG A 443 6.58 -9.87 47.13
N PHE A 444 6.46 -9.25 45.96
CA PHE A 444 7.58 -8.59 45.29
C PHE A 444 8.10 -7.38 46.05
N GLN A 445 7.22 -6.63 46.72
CA GLN A 445 7.61 -5.51 47.57
C GLN A 445 8.47 -5.97 48.75
N ARG A 446 8.16 -7.10 49.38
CA ARG A 446 9.03 -7.70 50.42
C ARG A 446 10.39 -8.14 49.87
N LEU A 447 10.44 -8.62 48.63
CA LEU A 447 11.70 -9.00 47.98
C LEU A 447 12.54 -7.77 47.62
N ALA A 448 11.89 -6.67 47.22
CA ALA A 448 12.53 -5.39 46.88
C ALA A 448 13.17 -4.67 48.09
N THR A 449 12.95 -5.15 49.31
CA THR A 449 13.62 -4.68 50.53
C THR A 449 14.70 -5.64 51.05
N ALA A 450 14.97 -6.74 50.33
CA ALA A 450 16.04 -7.67 50.67
C ALA A 450 17.42 -6.99 50.63
N THR A 451 18.33 -7.45 51.49
CA THR A 451 19.70 -6.90 51.57
C THR A 451 20.60 -7.39 50.45
N ALA A 452 20.32 -8.58 49.89
CA ALA A 452 21.07 -9.13 48.77
C ALA A 452 20.64 -8.44 47.47
N PRO A 453 21.55 -7.77 46.72
CA PRO A 453 21.21 -7.01 45.52
C PRO A 453 20.49 -7.85 44.46
N GLU A 454 20.87 -9.11 44.28
CA GLU A 454 20.21 -10.05 43.36
C GLU A 454 18.73 -10.24 43.70
N VAL A 455 18.41 -10.61 44.95
CA VAL A 455 17.02 -10.83 45.40
C VAL A 455 16.24 -9.52 45.35
N GLN A 456 16.89 -8.41 45.70
CA GLN A 456 16.32 -7.07 45.62
C GLN A 456 15.95 -6.69 44.18
N GLY A 457 16.87 -6.92 43.23
CA GLY A 457 16.69 -6.70 41.80
C GLY A 457 15.55 -7.55 41.23
N GLN A 458 15.47 -8.83 41.60
CA GLN A 458 14.34 -9.70 41.23
C GLN A 458 13.00 -9.18 41.79
N GLY A 459 12.99 -8.69 43.03
CA GLY A 459 11.80 -8.08 43.64
C GLY A 459 11.31 -6.86 42.87
N LEU A 460 12.22 -5.95 42.52
CA LEU A 460 11.92 -4.76 41.73
C LEU A 460 11.47 -5.11 40.30
N ALA A 461 12.11 -6.07 39.65
CA ALA A 461 11.69 -6.57 38.33
C ALA A 461 10.29 -7.21 38.39
N GLY A 462 9.95 -7.89 39.49
CA GLY A 462 8.61 -8.42 39.73
C GLY A 462 7.56 -7.33 39.97
N LEU A 463 7.90 -6.23 40.66
CA LEU A 463 7.03 -5.06 40.76
C LEU A 463 6.77 -4.41 39.39
N ALA A 464 7.80 -4.33 38.54
CA ALA A 464 7.64 -3.90 37.15
C ALA A 464 6.69 -4.85 36.38
N ALA A 465 6.79 -6.16 36.60
CA ALA A 465 5.91 -7.15 35.99
C ALA A 465 4.44 -6.99 36.41
N VAL A 466 4.20 -6.71 37.69
CA VAL A 466 2.86 -6.42 38.22
C VAL A 466 2.31 -5.12 37.61
N ALA A 467 3.13 -4.07 37.51
CA ALA A 467 2.74 -2.82 36.86
C ALA A 467 2.37 -3.04 35.38
N TRP A 468 3.16 -3.85 34.67
CA TRP A 468 2.88 -4.24 33.29
C TRP A 468 1.54 -4.97 33.17
N ALA A 469 1.27 -5.94 34.06
CA ALA A 469 0.00 -6.66 34.09
C ALA A 469 -1.21 -5.74 34.38
N ARG A 470 -0.99 -4.60 35.03
CA ARG A 470 -2.01 -3.56 35.28
C ARG A 470 -2.11 -2.53 34.14
N ALA A 471 -1.35 -2.69 33.07
CA ALA A 471 -1.16 -1.70 31.99
C ALA A 471 -0.62 -0.34 32.48
N ASP A 472 0.09 -0.31 33.60
CA ASP A 472 0.74 0.88 34.14
C ASP A 472 2.17 0.99 33.58
N LEU A 473 2.26 1.57 32.37
CA LEU A 473 3.52 1.65 31.62
C LEU A 473 4.58 2.50 32.33
N GLN A 474 4.17 3.52 33.08
CA GLN A 474 5.07 4.42 33.78
C GLN A 474 5.77 3.69 34.93
N HIS A 475 5.00 3.06 35.83
CA HIS A 475 5.60 2.30 36.93
C HIS A 475 6.35 1.07 36.44
N THR A 476 5.98 0.49 35.30
CA THR A 476 6.76 -0.59 34.67
C THR A 476 8.18 -0.11 34.34
N GLU A 477 8.30 1.05 33.68
CA GLU A 477 9.61 1.61 33.31
C GLU A 477 10.42 2.01 34.55
N ASP A 478 9.78 2.66 35.52
CA ASP A 478 10.44 3.16 36.73
C ASP A 478 11.02 2.00 37.56
N TRP A 479 10.23 0.96 37.80
CA TRP A 479 10.68 -0.22 38.53
C TRP A 479 11.73 -1.03 37.75
N ALA A 480 11.58 -1.17 36.43
CA ALA A 480 12.57 -1.86 35.61
C ALA A 480 13.93 -1.15 35.65
N ARG A 481 13.96 0.18 35.54
CA ARG A 481 15.19 0.98 35.67
C ARG A 481 15.80 0.87 37.05
N GLN A 482 14.97 0.85 38.10
CA GLN A 482 15.48 0.71 39.46
C GLN A 482 16.07 -0.69 39.69
N ALA A 483 15.45 -1.74 39.15
CA ALA A 483 15.98 -3.09 39.19
C ALA A 483 17.37 -3.17 38.54
N GLU A 484 17.55 -2.58 37.35
CA GLU A 484 18.86 -2.54 36.65
C GLU A 484 19.95 -1.77 37.41
N ARG A 485 19.58 -0.71 38.16
CA ARG A 485 20.55 0.04 38.97
C ARG A 485 21.05 -0.75 40.18
N ILE A 486 20.15 -1.55 40.79
CA ILE A 486 20.46 -2.36 41.96
C ILE A 486 21.17 -3.65 41.56
N ASP A 487 20.68 -4.29 40.51
CA ASP A 487 21.23 -5.52 39.95
C ASP A 487 21.35 -5.37 38.42
N PRO A 488 22.54 -4.99 37.91
CA PRO A 488 22.79 -4.89 36.47
C PRO A 488 22.68 -6.21 35.72
N GLU A 489 22.64 -7.35 36.42
CA GLU A 489 22.54 -8.69 35.85
C GLU A 489 21.11 -9.27 35.92
N VAL A 490 20.12 -8.48 36.37
CA VAL A 490 18.72 -8.93 36.39
C VAL A 490 18.15 -9.03 34.97
N VAL A 491 17.74 -10.24 34.60
CA VAL A 491 17.28 -10.57 33.23
C VAL A 491 15.92 -9.93 32.92
N TYR A 492 14.97 -10.04 33.86
CA TYR A 492 13.56 -9.77 33.56
C TYR A 492 13.23 -8.28 33.41
N SER A 493 14.03 -7.37 33.98
CA SER A 493 13.89 -5.93 33.75
C SER A 493 14.10 -5.58 32.27
N HIS A 494 15.11 -6.17 31.64
CA HIS A 494 15.39 -5.98 30.22
C HIS A 494 14.30 -6.59 29.34
N VAL A 495 13.69 -7.70 29.75
CA VAL A 495 12.50 -8.27 29.08
C VAL A 495 11.34 -7.29 29.13
N LEU A 496 11.03 -6.71 30.30
CA LEU A 496 9.94 -5.75 30.47
C LEU A 496 10.19 -4.44 29.71
N ARG A 497 11.44 -3.96 29.67
CA ARG A 497 11.80 -2.84 28.80
C ARG A 497 11.64 -3.17 27.33
N GLY A 498 12.00 -4.39 26.91
CA GLY A 498 11.70 -4.88 25.57
C GLY A 498 10.20 -4.86 25.27
N HIS A 499 9.35 -5.25 26.23
CA HIS A 499 7.90 -5.14 26.09
C HIS A 499 7.42 -3.69 25.95
N LEU A 500 7.94 -2.77 26.77
CA LEU A 500 7.62 -1.35 26.70
C LEU A 500 8.03 -0.72 25.36
N LEU A 501 9.25 -0.99 24.90
CA LEU A 501 9.78 -0.49 23.63
C LEU A 501 8.95 -1.04 22.46
N PHE A 502 8.59 -2.33 22.51
CA PHE A 502 7.72 -2.94 21.53
C PHE A 502 6.33 -2.29 21.52
N HIS A 503 5.74 -2.02 22.69
CA HIS A 503 4.46 -1.31 22.81
C HIS A 503 4.54 0.14 22.27
N GLN A 504 5.70 0.78 22.35
CA GLN A 504 5.97 2.09 21.74
C GLN A 504 6.24 2.02 20.23
N GLY A 505 6.25 0.83 19.64
CA GLY A 505 6.59 0.60 18.22
C GLY A 505 8.09 0.63 17.91
N LYS A 506 8.95 0.80 18.91
CA LYS A 506 10.42 0.81 18.78
C LYS A 506 10.95 -0.62 18.71
N THR A 507 10.69 -1.29 17.60
CA THR A 507 10.93 -2.72 17.43
C THR A 507 12.42 -3.09 17.48
N ASP A 508 13.29 -2.27 16.90
CA ASP A 508 14.74 -2.51 16.92
C ASP A 508 15.32 -2.34 18.32
N ASP A 509 14.90 -1.30 19.04
CA ASP A 509 15.29 -1.10 20.45
C ASP A 509 14.78 -2.26 21.32
N ALA A 510 13.57 -2.76 21.05
CA ALA A 510 13.03 -3.92 21.74
C ALA A 510 13.89 -5.18 21.48
N MET A 511 14.34 -5.41 20.24
CA MET A 511 15.29 -6.50 19.93
C MET A 511 16.58 -6.37 20.71
N VAL A 512 17.15 -5.15 20.82
CA VAL A 512 18.36 -4.90 21.60
C VAL A 512 18.12 -5.21 23.08
N ALA A 513 16.98 -4.80 23.64
CA ALA A 513 16.63 -5.08 25.02
C ALA A 513 16.48 -6.59 25.29
N TYR A 514 15.81 -7.33 24.41
CA TYR A 514 15.70 -8.79 24.56
C TYR A 514 17.04 -9.50 24.40
N ARG A 515 17.90 -9.10 23.45
CA ARG A 515 19.27 -9.64 23.34
C ARG A 515 20.08 -9.36 24.59
N THR A 516 19.94 -8.16 25.15
CA THR A 516 20.58 -7.78 26.41
C THR A 516 20.12 -8.71 27.53
N ALA A 517 18.81 -8.96 27.64
CA ALA A 517 18.25 -9.90 28.61
C ALA A 517 18.88 -11.30 28.50
N THR A 518 19.08 -11.81 27.28
CA THR A 518 19.70 -13.13 27.06
C THR A 518 21.19 -13.21 27.42
N ALA A 519 21.86 -12.06 27.54
CA ALA A 519 23.27 -11.98 27.92
C ALA A 519 23.48 -11.79 29.44
N LYS A 520 22.40 -11.55 30.20
CA LYS A 520 22.44 -11.39 31.66
C LYS A 520 22.41 -12.73 32.38
N THR A 521 22.72 -12.73 33.67
CA THR A 521 22.91 -13.98 34.44
C THR A 521 21.90 -14.20 35.57
N HIS A 522 21.34 -13.15 36.16
CA HIS A 522 20.39 -13.27 37.28
C HIS A 522 18.94 -13.33 36.77
N GLY A 523 18.44 -14.54 36.50
CA GLY A 523 17.06 -14.74 36.09
C GLY A 523 16.60 -16.20 36.17
N LEU A 524 15.29 -16.39 36.18
CA LEU A 524 14.66 -17.71 36.10
C LEU A 524 14.73 -18.22 34.64
N PRO A 525 14.80 -19.55 34.40
CA PRO A 525 14.86 -20.09 33.03
C PRO A 525 13.80 -19.53 32.09
N TRP A 526 12.55 -19.41 32.54
CA TRP A 526 11.47 -18.89 31.71
C TRP A 526 11.61 -17.40 31.35
N HIS A 527 12.37 -16.59 32.12
CA HIS A 527 12.68 -15.20 31.74
C HIS A 527 13.47 -15.16 30.43
N TYR A 528 14.47 -16.03 30.31
CA TYR A 528 15.25 -16.21 29.08
C TYR A 528 14.39 -16.79 27.96
N ALA A 529 13.51 -17.74 28.28
CA ALA A 529 12.58 -18.31 27.31
C ALA A 529 11.68 -17.24 26.69
N VAL A 530 11.14 -16.33 27.50
CA VAL A 530 10.36 -15.18 27.01
C VAL A 530 11.23 -14.30 26.11
N ALA A 531 12.45 -13.94 26.53
CA ALA A 531 13.35 -13.11 25.72
C ALA A 531 13.64 -13.74 24.34
N TYR A 532 14.01 -15.01 24.31
CA TYR A 532 14.24 -15.75 23.07
C TYR A 532 12.97 -15.89 22.23
N ASN A 533 11.81 -16.16 22.83
CA ASN A 533 10.55 -16.23 22.10
C ASN A 533 10.20 -14.88 21.43
N ARG A 534 10.41 -13.77 22.14
CA ARG A 534 10.19 -12.42 21.60
C ARG A 534 11.17 -12.12 20.47
N LEU A 535 12.46 -12.49 20.59
CA LEU A 535 13.44 -12.38 19.50
C LEU A 535 13.03 -13.22 18.28
N GLY A 536 12.63 -14.47 18.48
CA GLY A 536 12.15 -15.33 17.39
C GLY A 536 10.93 -14.74 16.69
N ARG A 537 9.99 -14.15 17.45
CA ARG A 537 8.81 -13.47 16.90
C ARG A 537 9.19 -12.27 16.04
N LEU A 538 10.13 -11.45 16.50
CA LEU A 538 10.61 -10.29 15.74
C LEU A 538 11.37 -10.71 14.47
N SER A 539 12.20 -11.75 14.54
CA SER A 539 12.85 -12.33 13.36
C SER A 539 11.84 -12.92 12.37
N THR A 540 10.76 -13.57 12.85
CA THR A 540 9.65 -14.04 12.00
C THR A 540 8.99 -12.89 11.26
N ALA A 541 8.71 -11.78 11.95
CA ALA A 541 8.13 -10.58 11.35
C ALA A 541 9.06 -9.91 10.32
N GLN A 542 10.38 -10.02 10.51
CA GLN A 542 11.40 -9.57 9.54
C GLN A 542 11.57 -10.53 8.35
N GLY A 543 10.95 -11.72 8.38
CA GLY A 543 11.09 -12.75 7.36
C GLY A 543 12.32 -13.66 7.51
N ASP A 544 13.14 -13.47 8.56
CA ASP A 544 14.30 -14.33 8.85
C ASP A 544 13.88 -15.57 9.65
N MET A 545 13.23 -16.49 8.94
CA MET A 545 12.71 -17.73 9.51
C MET A 545 13.82 -18.64 10.10
N PRO A 546 15.01 -18.81 9.46
CA PRO A 546 16.09 -19.60 10.06
C PRO A 546 16.56 -19.06 11.41
N GLN A 547 16.75 -17.75 11.54
CA GLN A 547 17.14 -17.13 12.80
C GLN A 547 16.01 -17.22 13.84
N ALA A 548 14.75 -17.07 13.41
CA ALA A 548 13.59 -17.25 14.28
C ALA A 548 13.55 -18.65 14.90
N LEU A 549 13.76 -19.70 14.10
CA LEU A 549 13.82 -21.08 14.58
C LEU A 549 14.94 -21.29 15.60
N ALA A 550 16.13 -20.73 15.37
CA ALA A 550 17.24 -20.83 16.31
C ALA A 550 16.88 -20.22 17.68
N TYR A 551 16.20 -19.06 17.70
CA TYR A 551 15.73 -18.47 18.95
C TYR A 551 14.63 -19.31 19.61
N TYR A 552 13.68 -19.87 18.85
CA TYR A 552 12.67 -20.76 19.43
C TYR A 552 13.28 -22.05 20.01
N ASP A 553 14.29 -22.61 19.35
CA ASP A 553 15.04 -23.78 19.85
C ASP A 553 15.76 -23.49 21.16
N GLN A 554 16.27 -22.26 21.34
CA GLN A 554 16.82 -21.81 22.62
C GLN A 554 15.73 -21.59 23.69
N ALA A 555 14.55 -21.13 23.31
CA ALA A 555 13.45 -20.87 24.24
C ALA A 555 12.79 -22.15 24.80
N LEU A 556 12.63 -23.19 23.97
CA LEU A 556 11.90 -24.42 24.32
C LEU A 556 12.37 -25.10 25.63
N PRO A 557 13.66 -25.44 25.82
CA PRO A 557 14.10 -26.11 27.04
C PRO A 557 13.95 -25.23 28.29
N LEU A 558 13.99 -23.90 28.11
CA LEU A 558 13.93 -22.91 29.18
C LEU A 558 12.49 -22.59 29.61
N ALA A 559 11.50 -22.86 28.75
CA ALA A 559 10.08 -22.65 29.04
C ALA A 559 9.42 -23.84 29.77
N SER A 560 10.15 -24.92 30.08
CA SER A 560 9.59 -26.12 30.69
C SER A 560 8.81 -25.81 31.98
N GLY A 561 7.55 -26.25 32.05
CA GLY A 561 6.66 -26.02 33.20
C GLY A 561 6.06 -24.62 33.29
N HIS A 562 6.28 -23.74 32.30
CA HIS A 562 5.75 -22.38 32.25
C HIS A 562 4.75 -22.22 31.09
N PRO A 563 3.68 -21.39 31.21
CA PRO A 563 2.67 -21.21 30.16
C PRO A 563 3.22 -20.74 28.81
N GLU A 564 4.35 -20.02 28.81
CA GLU A 564 5.03 -19.55 27.58
C GLU A 564 5.41 -20.70 26.63
N LEU A 565 5.58 -21.94 27.14
CA LEU A 565 5.97 -23.09 26.32
C LEU A 565 5.00 -23.35 25.16
N ALA A 566 3.69 -23.24 25.40
CA ALA A 566 2.68 -23.39 24.37
C ALA A 566 2.84 -22.33 23.26
N VAL A 567 3.14 -21.09 23.65
CA VAL A 567 3.34 -19.96 22.72
C VAL A 567 4.61 -20.16 21.89
N VAL A 568 5.69 -20.67 22.48
CA VAL A 568 6.94 -20.99 21.75
C VAL A 568 6.68 -22.07 20.70
N HIS A 569 6.00 -23.16 21.05
CA HIS A 569 5.64 -24.22 20.11
C HIS A 569 4.78 -23.69 18.96
N SER A 570 3.75 -22.90 19.26
CA SER A 570 2.89 -22.28 18.26
C SER A 570 3.65 -21.35 17.30
N ASN A 571 4.50 -20.46 17.84
CA ASN A 571 5.31 -19.56 17.04
C ASN A 571 6.33 -20.31 16.16
N LYS A 572 6.98 -21.35 16.70
CA LYS A 572 7.89 -22.22 15.95
C LYS A 572 7.17 -22.98 14.84
N GLY A 573 5.97 -23.49 15.12
CA GLY A 573 5.11 -24.13 14.13
C GLY A 573 4.81 -23.21 12.95
N TYR A 574 4.53 -21.93 13.21
CA TYR A 574 4.29 -20.94 12.17
C TYR A 574 5.52 -20.68 11.29
N ALA A 575 6.69 -20.52 11.90
CA ALA A 575 7.94 -20.35 11.17
C ALA A 575 8.27 -21.59 10.30
N LEU A 576 8.04 -22.81 10.82
CA LEU A 576 8.22 -24.06 10.07
C LEU A 576 7.24 -24.18 8.90
N ALA A 577 5.97 -23.86 9.11
CA ALA A 577 4.96 -23.89 8.06
C ALA A 577 5.32 -22.92 6.92
N THR A 578 5.78 -21.72 7.28
CA THR A 578 6.20 -20.69 6.31
C THR A 578 7.45 -21.10 5.53
N LEU A 579 8.35 -21.89 6.14
CA LEU A 579 9.51 -22.50 5.47
C LEU A 579 9.16 -23.73 4.60
N GLY A 580 7.88 -24.10 4.47
CA GLY A 580 7.47 -25.28 3.71
C GLY A 580 7.76 -26.60 4.42
N ARG A 581 7.81 -26.62 5.75
CA ARG A 581 8.00 -27.83 6.59
C ARG A 581 6.71 -28.16 7.38
N PRO A 582 5.60 -28.49 6.70
CA PRO A 582 4.28 -28.63 7.32
C PRO A 582 4.17 -29.79 8.32
N GLU A 583 4.86 -30.90 8.11
CA GLU A 583 4.84 -32.06 9.02
C GLU A 583 5.43 -31.71 10.39
N GLU A 584 6.56 -31.01 10.40
CA GLU A 584 7.19 -30.54 11.62
C GLU A 584 6.37 -29.42 12.27
N ALA A 585 5.76 -28.54 11.47
CA ALA A 585 4.86 -27.51 11.98
C ALA A 585 3.66 -28.13 12.71
N LEU A 586 3.03 -29.17 12.14
CA LEU A 586 1.93 -29.90 12.78
C LEU A 586 2.34 -30.50 14.12
N ALA A 587 3.52 -31.11 14.19
CA ALA A 587 4.03 -31.64 15.45
C ALA A 587 4.18 -30.52 16.50
N GLN A 588 4.69 -29.35 16.12
CA GLN A 588 4.79 -28.21 17.05
C GLN A 588 3.41 -27.69 17.49
N TYR A 589 2.45 -27.52 16.59
CA TYR A 589 1.10 -27.10 16.97
C TYR A 589 0.40 -28.13 17.86
N GLN A 590 0.61 -29.43 17.63
CA GLN A 590 0.11 -30.49 18.51
C GLN A 590 0.69 -30.39 19.92
N GLN A 591 1.99 -30.11 20.05
CA GLN A 591 2.62 -29.86 21.35
C GLN A 591 2.01 -28.62 22.04
N ALA A 592 1.82 -27.52 21.29
CA ALA A 592 1.15 -26.33 21.82
C ALA A 592 -0.28 -26.65 22.35
N MET A 593 -1.06 -27.44 21.60
CA MET A 593 -2.41 -27.85 21.99
C MET A 593 -2.45 -28.84 23.15
N GLN A 594 -1.43 -29.67 23.35
CA GLN A 594 -1.32 -30.54 24.53
C GLN A 594 -1.14 -29.72 25.81
N ILE A 595 -0.44 -28.59 25.72
CA ILE A 595 -0.18 -27.69 26.85
C ILE A 595 -1.36 -26.74 27.08
N ASN A 596 -1.91 -26.15 26.00
CA ASN A 596 -3.08 -25.28 26.06
C ASN A 596 -4.12 -25.70 24.99
N PRO A 597 -5.05 -26.61 25.33
CA PRO A 597 -6.07 -27.10 24.41
C PRO A 597 -7.06 -26.03 23.93
N GLN A 598 -7.15 -24.90 24.64
CA GLN A 598 -8.09 -23.82 24.35
C GLN A 598 -7.46 -22.67 23.58
N ASP A 599 -6.23 -22.82 23.06
CA ASP A 599 -5.58 -21.80 22.25
C ASP A 599 -6.18 -21.76 20.82
N PRO A 600 -6.99 -20.74 20.47
CA PRO A 600 -7.68 -20.70 19.17
C PRO A 600 -6.68 -20.53 18.02
N LEU A 601 -5.58 -19.80 18.24
CA LEU A 601 -4.56 -19.55 17.23
C LEU A 601 -3.87 -20.85 16.83
N SER A 602 -3.38 -21.64 17.81
CA SER A 602 -2.76 -22.94 17.55
C SER A 602 -3.71 -23.92 16.88
N THR A 603 -4.98 -23.94 17.30
CA THR A 603 -6.01 -24.82 16.73
C THR A 603 -6.27 -24.50 15.24
N MET A 604 -6.41 -23.22 14.91
CA MET A 604 -6.64 -22.78 13.52
C MET A 604 -5.43 -23.07 12.63
N LEU A 605 -4.21 -22.72 13.09
CA LEU A 605 -2.99 -22.98 12.33
C LEU A 605 -2.73 -24.48 12.12
N LEU A 606 -3.04 -25.33 13.12
CA LEU A 606 -2.96 -26.78 12.97
C LEU A 606 -3.91 -27.27 11.87
N ARG A 607 -5.18 -26.86 11.91
CA ARG A 607 -6.19 -27.28 10.94
C ARG A 607 -5.84 -26.85 9.53
N ASP A 608 -5.42 -25.60 9.35
CA ASP A 608 -5.00 -25.06 8.05
C ASP A 608 -3.75 -25.78 7.52
N THR A 609 -2.72 -25.97 8.35
CA THR A 609 -1.50 -26.68 7.95
C THR A 609 -1.80 -28.13 7.58
N ALA A 610 -2.68 -28.81 8.32
CA ALA A 610 -3.08 -30.19 8.04
C ALA A 610 -3.82 -30.30 6.70
N ARG A 611 -4.74 -29.37 6.43
CA ARG A 611 -5.45 -29.29 5.15
C ARG A 611 -4.48 -29.07 3.99
N ARG A 612 -3.51 -28.16 4.13
CA ARG A 612 -2.49 -27.92 3.10
C ARG A 612 -1.60 -29.14 2.87
N LEU A 613 -1.18 -29.83 3.93
CA LEU A 613 -0.40 -31.06 3.81
C LEU A 613 -1.20 -32.16 3.11
N GLN A 614 -2.48 -32.32 3.45
CA GLN A 614 -3.34 -33.30 2.79
C GLN A 614 -3.47 -32.99 1.29
N LEU A 615 -3.63 -31.72 0.90
CA LEU A 615 -3.65 -31.31 -0.51
C LEU A 615 -2.32 -31.61 -1.22
N LEU A 616 -1.18 -31.43 -0.56
CA LEU A 616 0.14 -31.77 -1.13
C LEU A 616 0.34 -33.28 -1.32
N GLN A 617 -0.27 -34.09 -0.44
CA GLN A 617 -0.20 -35.55 -0.50
C GLN A 617 -1.22 -36.16 -1.47
N ASP A 618 -2.31 -35.46 -1.74
CA ASP A 618 -3.32 -35.85 -2.72
C ASP A 618 -2.82 -35.58 -4.14
N ARG A 619 -2.23 -36.62 -4.73
CA ARG A 619 -1.62 -36.56 -6.05
C ARG A 619 -2.63 -36.24 -7.16
N GLU A 620 -3.87 -36.71 -7.02
CA GLU A 620 -4.94 -36.46 -8.01
C GLU A 620 -5.40 -34.99 -7.95
N GLN A 621 -5.59 -34.46 -6.74
CA GLN A 621 -5.93 -33.05 -6.55
C GLN A 621 -4.76 -32.13 -6.93
N GLN A 622 -3.52 -32.52 -6.68
CA GLN A 622 -2.34 -31.78 -7.11
C GLN A 622 -2.20 -31.76 -8.64
N GLU A 623 -2.38 -32.91 -9.30
CA GLU A 623 -2.44 -33.01 -10.77
C GLU A 623 -3.59 -32.16 -11.33
N ARG A 624 -4.73 -32.09 -10.64
CA ARG A 624 -5.84 -31.21 -10.99
C ARG A 624 -5.46 -29.73 -10.86
N ILE A 625 -4.82 -29.32 -9.77
CA ILE A 625 -4.35 -27.93 -9.58
C ILE A 625 -3.26 -27.58 -10.60
N ASP A 626 -2.31 -28.48 -10.87
CA ASP A 626 -1.28 -28.35 -11.92
C ASP A 626 -1.90 -28.17 -13.30
N LYS A 627 -2.85 -29.05 -13.66
CA LYS A 627 -3.58 -28.99 -14.91
C LYS A 627 -4.37 -27.68 -15.02
N LEU A 628 -5.11 -27.30 -13.98
CA LEU A 628 -5.87 -26.04 -13.95
C LEU A 628 -4.93 -24.84 -14.11
N THR A 629 -3.80 -24.83 -13.39
CA THR A 629 -2.80 -23.76 -13.49
C THR A 629 -2.20 -23.68 -14.89
N ALA A 630 -1.86 -24.82 -15.50
CA ALA A 630 -1.33 -24.89 -16.86
C ALA A 630 -2.36 -24.44 -17.90
N GLU A 631 -3.61 -24.88 -17.79
CA GLU A 631 -4.71 -24.45 -18.66
C GLU A 631 -4.94 -22.94 -18.56
N LEU A 632 -4.97 -22.39 -17.34
CA LEU A 632 -5.14 -20.95 -17.09
C LEU A 632 -3.96 -20.14 -17.66
N LEU A 633 -2.72 -20.61 -17.47
CA LEU A 633 -1.52 -20.00 -18.06
C LEU A 633 -1.47 -20.14 -19.60
N GLN A 634 -2.09 -21.17 -20.17
CA GLN A 634 -2.20 -21.33 -21.62
C GLN A 634 -3.26 -20.41 -22.21
N MET A 635 -4.41 -20.25 -21.54
CA MET A 635 -5.43 -19.24 -21.92
C MET A 635 -4.85 -17.81 -21.95
N ARG A 636 -3.88 -17.50 -21.07
CA ARG A 636 -3.12 -16.23 -21.12
C ARG A 636 -2.37 -16.04 -22.45
N ARG A 637 -1.84 -17.10 -23.05
CA ARG A 637 -1.10 -17.04 -24.33
C ARG A 637 -2.03 -16.87 -25.53
N ASP A 638 -3.24 -17.41 -25.43
CA ASP A 638 -4.17 -17.48 -26.57
C ASP A 638 -5.14 -16.29 -26.66
N SER A 639 -5.14 -15.37 -25.68
CA SER A 639 -6.02 -14.18 -25.61
C SER A 639 -7.51 -14.46 -25.88
N LYS A 640 -7.97 -15.69 -25.68
CA LYS A 640 -9.37 -16.06 -25.85
C LYS A 640 -10.12 -15.79 -24.55
N ALA A 641 -11.00 -14.80 -24.58
CA ALA A 641 -12.05 -14.69 -23.58
C ALA A 641 -12.86 -16.00 -23.57
N PRO A 642 -13.27 -16.50 -22.39
CA PRO A 642 -14.10 -17.69 -22.32
C PRO A 642 -15.39 -17.47 -23.12
N ASP A 643 -15.75 -18.48 -23.91
CA ASP A 643 -16.89 -18.47 -24.84
C ASP A 643 -18.18 -18.18 -24.06
N THR A 644 -18.68 -16.94 -24.15
CA THR A 644 -19.94 -16.56 -23.52
C THR A 644 -21.08 -17.03 -24.40
N THR A 645 -21.65 -18.18 -24.06
CA THR A 645 -22.93 -18.64 -24.59
C THR A 645 -24.00 -17.58 -24.33
N GLY A 646 -24.35 -16.78 -25.34
CA GLY A 646 -25.63 -16.10 -25.62
C GLY A 646 -26.41 -15.30 -24.55
N ASP A 647 -26.14 -15.41 -23.25
CA ASP A 647 -26.90 -14.80 -22.16
C ASP A 647 -26.05 -13.74 -21.44
N ASP A 648 -26.35 -12.48 -21.76
CA ASP A 648 -25.68 -11.27 -21.27
C ASP A 648 -26.21 -10.76 -19.93
N TRP A 649 -27.27 -11.37 -19.40
CA TRP A 649 -28.02 -10.84 -18.26
C TRP A 649 -27.83 -11.64 -16.98
N THR A 650 -27.70 -12.96 -17.08
CA THR A 650 -27.64 -13.82 -15.89
C THR A 650 -26.31 -13.62 -15.15
N SER A 651 -26.39 -13.32 -13.87
CA SER A 651 -25.22 -13.11 -13.01
C SER A 651 -24.34 -14.35 -13.00
N ARG A 652 -23.02 -14.16 -13.01
CA ARG A 652 -22.07 -15.25 -12.78
C ARG A 652 -21.88 -15.48 -11.27
N PRO A 653 -21.44 -16.68 -10.85
CA PRO A 653 -21.00 -16.93 -9.48
C PRO A 653 -19.96 -15.90 -9.03
N LEU A 654 -20.13 -15.34 -7.84
CA LEU A 654 -19.24 -14.30 -7.34
C LEU A 654 -18.01 -14.93 -6.70
N VAL A 655 -17.00 -15.18 -7.53
CA VAL A 655 -15.71 -15.72 -7.10
C VAL A 655 -14.78 -14.59 -6.67
N LEU A 656 -14.22 -14.68 -5.46
CA LEU A 656 -13.32 -13.71 -4.86
C LEU A 656 -11.94 -14.33 -4.62
N GLY A 657 -10.91 -13.76 -5.23
CA GLY A 657 -9.53 -14.04 -4.87
C GLY A 657 -9.12 -13.21 -3.65
N PHE A 658 -8.50 -13.86 -2.66
CA PHE A 658 -8.15 -13.22 -1.40
C PHE A 658 -6.69 -13.52 -1.00
N PRO A 659 -5.72 -12.74 -1.52
CA PRO A 659 -4.31 -12.93 -1.20
C PRO A 659 -3.99 -12.60 0.27
N PRO A 660 -2.82 -13.04 0.78
CA PRO A 660 -2.35 -12.67 2.11
C PRO A 660 -2.32 -11.15 2.34
N LEU A 661 -2.75 -10.73 3.53
CA LEU A 661 -2.70 -9.34 3.97
C LEU A 661 -1.27 -8.88 4.17
N GLN A 662 -1.03 -7.62 3.83
CA GLN A 662 0.24 -6.98 4.14
C GLN A 662 0.20 -6.42 5.56
N SER A 663 1.10 -6.88 6.42
CA SER A 663 1.26 -6.29 7.76
C SER A 663 2.25 -5.11 7.69
N GLN A 664 1.85 -3.98 8.25
CA GLN A 664 2.65 -2.75 8.36
C GLN A 664 2.59 -2.22 9.80
N GLY A 665 3.66 -1.55 10.22
CA GLY A 665 3.79 -1.01 11.57
C GLY A 665 4.27 -2.05 12.58
N VAL A 666 3.77 -1.98 13.81
CA VAL A 666 4.21 -2.86 14.90
C VAL A 666 3.85 -4.32 14.57
N PRO A 667 4.79 -5.28 14.67
CA PRO A 667 4.47 -6.69 14.46
C PRO A 667 3.36 -7.20 15.37
N SER A 668 2.72 -8.29 14.98
CA SER A 668 1.71 -8.96 15.79
C SER A 668 2.27 -9.44 17.14
N THR A 669 1.38 -9.62 18.11
CA THR A 669 1.79 -10.08 19.45
C THR A 669 2.12 -11.58 19.45
N ARG A 670 1.62 -12.34 18.47
CA ARG A 670 1.96 -13.75 18.23
C ARG A 670 2.19 -13.99 16.75
N ALA A 671 3.11 -14.90 16.42
CA ALA A 671 3.35 -15.27 15.02
C ALA A 671 2.11 -16.01 14.47
N GLY A 672 1.67 -15.65 13.26
CA GLY A 672 0.49 -16.23 12.64
C GLY A 672 -0.86 -15.63 13.06
N GLU A 673 -0.91 -14.56 13.86
CA GLU A 673 -2.15 -13.87 14.22
C GLU A 673 -2.90 -13.34 12.96
N ASP A 674 -2.16 -12.71 12.05
CA ASP A 674 -2.70 -12.14 10.80
C ASP A 674 -3.23 -13.23 9.86
N GLU A 675 -2.56 -14.38 9.85
CA GLU A 675 -2.94 -15.56 9.09
C GLU A 675 -4.26 -16.15 9.59
N VAL A 676 -4.42 -16.26 10.92
CA VAL A 676 -5.67 -16.75 11.52
C VAL A 676 -6.82 -15.79 11.28
N PHE A 677 -6.58 -14.48 11.37
CA PHE A 677 -7.59 -13.46 11.04
C PHE A 677 -8.08 -13.62 9.59
N LEU A 678 -7.15 -13.80 8.64
CA LEU A 678 -7.46 -14.07 7.23
C LEU A 678 -8.29 -15.32 7.02
N LEU A 679 -7.94 -16.42 7.69
CA LEU A 679 -8.67 -17.68 7.59
C LEU A 679 -10.11 -17.50 8.08
N ARG A 680 -10.32 -16.82 9.21
CA ARG A 680 -11.66 -16.53 9.74
C ARG A 680 -12.48 -15.64 8.82
N LEU A 681 -11.85 -14.59 8.26
CA LEU A 681 -12.50 -13.71 7.30
C LEU A 681 -12.90 -14.47 6.03
N GLY A 682 -12.04 -15.36 5.54
CA GLY A 682 -12.34 -16.26 4.42
C GLY A 682 -13.54 -17.18 4.71
N GLU A 683 -13.53 -17.88 5.84
CA GLU A 683 -14.62 -18.77 6.26
C GLU A 683 -15.95 -18.01 6.41
N ALA A 684 -15.93 -16.82 7.00
CA ALA A 684 -17.11 -15.98 7.18
C ALA A 684 -17.66 -15.43 5.85
N LEU A 685 -16.80 -15.10 4.88
CA LEU A 685 -17.22 -14.69 3.54
C LEU A 685 -17.76 -15.88 2.73
N GLN A 686 -17.18 -17.06 2.89
CA GLN A 686 -17.58 -18.28 2.19
C GLN A 686 -18.94 -18.82 2.68
N ALA A 687 -19.32 -18.51 3.93
CA ALA A 687 -20.67 -18.74 4.46
C ALA A 687 -21.74 -17.85 3.79
N GLN A 688 -21.33 -16.85 2.99
CA GLN A 688 -22.21 -15.97 2.23
C GLN A 688 -22.25 -16.44 0.76
N ARG A 689 -22.89 -15.65 -0.13
CA ARG A 689 -22.95 -15.96 -1.58
C ARG A 689 -21.63 -15.79 -2.35
N ILE A 690 -20.47 -15.83 -1.67
CA ILE A 690 -19.16 -15.52 -2.22
C ILE A 690 -18.33 -16.80 -2.21
N THR A 691 -17.81 -17.21 -3.36
CA THR A 691 -16.87 -18.34 -3.45
C THR A 691 -15.45 -17.80 -3.29
N ILE A 692 -14.72 -18.25 -2.29
CA ILE A 692 -13.31 -17.89 -2.10
C ILE A 692 -12.44 -18.80 -2.95
N VAL A 693 -11.50 -18.24 -3.72
CA VAL A 693 -10.50 -19.03 -4.44
C VAL A 693 -9.65 -19.81 -3.44
N GLU A 694 -9.44 -21.09 -3.70
CA GLU A 694 -8.56 -21.91 -2.87
C GLU A 694 -7.17 -21.30 -2.77
N ARG A 695 -6.72 -21.09 -1.53
CA ARG A 695 -5.44 -20.43 -1.26
C ARG A 695 -4.25 -21.14 -1.89
N ALA A 696 -4.25 -22.48 -1.93
CA ALA A 696 -3.18 -23.25 -2.56
C ALA A 696 -3.03 -22.94 -4.06
N VAL A 697 -4.15 -22.73 -4.77
CA VAL A 697 -4.15 -22.34 -6.19
C VAL A 697 -3.57 -20.94 -6.35
N LEU A 698 -3.99 -19.99 -5.49
CA LEU A 698 -3.50 -18.62 -5.52
C LEU A 698 -2.00 -18.54 -5.21
N ASP A 699 -1.54 -19.19 -4.15
CA ASP A 699 -0.13 -19.21 -3.73
C ASP A 699 0.76 -19.81 -4.83
N LYS A 700 0.30 -20.91 -5.47
CA LYS A 700 1.00 -21.54 -6.59
C LYS A 700 1.10 -20.63 -7.81
N ILE A 701 0.01 -19.96 -8.16
CA ILE A 701 -0.01 -19.02 -9.29
C ILE A 701 0.91 -17.83 -9.03
N LEU A 702 0.90 -17.28 -7.82
CA LEU A 702 1.82 -16.19 -7.45
C LEU A 702 3.28 -16.65 -7.53
N ALA A 703 3.59 -17.86 -7.06
CA ALA A 703 4.93 -18.43 -7.15
C ALA A 703 5.39 -18.64 -8.60
N GLU A 704 4.55 -19.23 -9.45
CA GLU A 704 4.84 -19.46 -10.88
C GLU A 704 5.02 -18.14 -11.64
N LEU A 705 4.21 -17.13 -11.32
CA LEU A 705 4.32 -15.79 -11.89
C LEU A 705 5.49 -14.98 -11.30
N LYS A 706 6.17 -15.50 -10.28
CA LYS A 706 7.19 -14.79 -9.49
C LYS A 706 6.69 -13.44 -8.97
N LEU A 707 5.39 -13.36 -8.70
CA LEU A 707 4.75 -12.15 -8.18
C LEU A 707 4.74 -12.22 -6.65
N SER A 708 5.19 -11.13 -6.04
CA SER A 708 5.01 -10.94 -4.61
C SER A 708 3.58 -10.50 -4.31
N THR A 709 3.09 -10.77 -3.11
CA THR A 709 1.80 -10.22 -2.63
C THR A 709 1.80 -8.69 -2.59
N SER A 710 2.98 -8.05 -2.53
CA SER A 710 3.14 -6.60 -2.69
C SER A 710 2.84 -6.09 -4.10
N ALA A 711 3.08 -6.88 -5.14
CA ALA A 711 2.74 -6.49 -6.51
C ALA A 711 1.22 -6.37 -6.70
N LEU A 712 0.43 -7.14 -5.94
CA LEU A 712 -1.04 -7.13 -6.01
C LEU A 712 -1.68 -5.87 -5.42
N VAL A 713 -0.92 -4.93 -4.85
CA VAL A 713 -1.45 -3.63 -4.42
C VAL A 713 -1.99 -2.83 -5.61
N GLN A 714 -1.37 -3.00 -6.78
CA GLN A 714 -1.81 -2.37 -8.00
C GLN A 714 -3.09 -3.06 -8.53
N PRO A 715 -4.18 -2.31 -8.78
CA PRO A 715 -5.44 -2.88 -9.25
C PRO A 715 -5.30 -3.67 -10.56
N GLU A 716 -4.41 -3.24 -11.45
CA GLU A 716 -4.17 -3.91 -12.73
C GLU A 716 -3.54 -5.29 -12.55
N GLU A 717 -2.53 -5.38 -11.69
CA GLU A 717 -1.85 -6.62 -11.32
C GLU A 717 -2.80 -7.59 -10.63
N ALA A 718 -3.56 -7.09 -9.65
CA ALA A 718 -4.58 -7.89 -9.00
C ALA A 718 -5.66 -8.36 -9.99
N ALA A 719 -6.17 -7.48 -10.85
CA ALA A 719 -7.14 -7.85 -11.87
C ALA A 719 -6.59 -8.89 -12.85
N ARG A 720 -5.30 -8.79 -13.21
CA ARG A 720 -4.62 -9.76 -14.06
C ARG A 720 -4.53 -11.14 -13.42
N VAL A 721 -4.09 -11.22 -12.15
CA VAL A 721 -4.06 -12.48 -11.40
C VAL A 721 -5.47 -13.00 -11.18
N GLY A 722 -6.42 -12.12 -10.88
CA GLY A 722 -7.83 -12.45 -10.71
C GLY A 722 -8.46 -13.09 -11.95
N ARG A 723 -8.24 -12.51 -13.14
CA ARG A 723 -8.67 -13.12 -14.42
C ARG A 723 -8.03 -14.50 -14.63
N LEU A 724 -6.76 -14.65 -14.26
CA LEU A 724 -6.05 -15.92 -14.38
C LEU A 724 -6.66 -17.01 -13.50
N ILE A 725 -7.13 -16.69 -12.29
CA ILE A 725 -7.79 -17.65 -11.39
C ILE A 725 -9.31 -17.71 -11.55
N ALA A 726 -9.84 -17.13 -12.62
CA ALA A 726 -11.28 -16.96 -12.84
C ALA A 726 -12.02 -16.31 -11.65
N ALA A 727 -11.31 -15.52 -10.83
CA ALA A 727 -11.91 -14.69 -9.81
C ALA A 727 -12.56 -13.49 -10.48
N ARG A 728 -13.83 -13.24 -10.16
CA ARG A 728 -14.55 -12.06 -10.62
C ARG A 728 -14.14 -10.80 -9.85
N LEU A 729 -13.67 -11.00 -8.62
CA LEU A 729 -13.23 -9.96 -7.70
C LEU A 729 -11.89 -10.34 -7.06
N MET A 730 -11.07 -9.36 -6.73
CA MET A 730 -9.84 -9.51 -5.94
C MET A 730 -9.87 -8.60 -4.74
N ALA A 731 -9.84 -9.15 -3.54
CA ALA A 731 -9.82 -8.39 -2.29
C ALA A 731 -8.39 -8.27 -1.77
N ILE A 732 -7.76 -7.11 -1.94
CA ILE A 732 -6.38 -6.84 -1.52
C ILE A 732 -6.44 -6.00 -0.25
N GLY A 733 -5.72 -6.41 0.79
CA GLY A 733 -5.75 -5.68 2.05
C GLY A 733 -4.40 -5.57 2.76
N ALA A 734 -4.34 -4.58 3.63
CA ALA A 734 -3.22 -4.34 4.53
C ALA A 734 -3.73 -4.11 5.95
N LEU A 735 -3.05 -4.74 6.91
CA LEU A 735 -3.18 -4.51 8.35
C LEU A 735 -2.12 -3.51 8.78
N ARG A 736 -2.54 -2.37 9.30
CA ARG A 736 -1.67 -1.35 9.90
C ARG A 736 -1.81 -1.37 11.41
N ARG A 737 -0.70 -1.47 12.13
CA ARG A 737 -0.65 -1.41 13.60
C ARG A 737 0.18 -0.22 14.04
N ASP A 738 -0.48 0.79 14.62
CA ASP A 738 0.17 2.00 15.12
C ASP A 738 -0.20 2.17 16.62
N GLY A 739 0.74 1.83 17.53
CA GLY A 739 0.71 2.24 18.95
C GLY A 739 -0.49 1.80 19.81
N GLY A 740 -1.30 0.84 19.37
CA GLY A 740 -2.46 0.32 20.12
C GLY A 740 -3.72 0.13 19.27
N GLU A 741 -3.80 0.77 18.10
CA GLU A 741 -4.86 0.52 17.12
C GLU A 741 -4.38 -0.41 16.00
N THR A 742 -5.20 -1.39 15.65
CA THR A 742 -5.03 -2.19 14.43
C THR A 742 -6.10 -1.77 13.44
N ARG A 743 -5.70 -1.32 12.25
CA ARG A 743 -6.62 -0.91 11.18
C ARG A 743 -6.43 -1.79 9.97
N LEU A 744 -7.52 -2.40 9.50
CA LEU A 744 -7.54 -3.09 8.23
C LEU A 744 -8.00 -2.12 7.14
N SER A 745 -7.22 -2.05 6.07
CA SER A 745 -7.65 -1.46 4.81
C SER A 745 -7.84 -2.57 3.78
N LEU A 746 -8.99 -2.61 3.12
CA LEU A 746 -9.35 -3.63 2.14
C LEU A 746 -9.93 -2.97 0.89
N ARG A 747 -9.34 -3.30 -0.27
CA ARG A 747 -9.77 -2.88 -1.60
C ARG A 747 -10.28 -4.09 -2.36
N VAL A 748 -11.47 -4.01 -2.93
CA VAL A 748 -12.03 -5.07 -3.77
C VAL A 748 -12.07 -4.60 -5.21
N VAL A 749 -11.26 -5.22 -6.04
CA VAL A 749 -11.03 -4.87 -7.43
C VAL A 749 -11.82 -5.81 -8.33
N ASP A 750 -12.58 -5.24 -9.25
CA ASP A 750 -13.20 -5.95 -10.36
C ASP A 750 -12.13 -6.40 -11.36
N THR A 751 -12.04 -7.70 -11.61
CA THR A 751 -10.97 -8.25 -12.44
C THR A 751 -11.20 -8.04 -13.94
N GLU A 752 -12.43 -7.75 -14.37
CA GLU A 752 -12.76 -7.47 -15.77
C GLU A 752 -12.59 -5.99 -16.08
N THR A 753 -12.98 -5.11 -15.16
CA THR A 753 -13.01 -3.65 -15.38
C THR A 753 -11.89 -2.89 -14.70
N THR A 754 -11.09 -3.54 -13.84
CA THR A 754 -10.05 -2.95 -12.97
C THR A 754 -10.58 -1.91 -11.97
N VAL A 755 -11.89 -1.73 -11.88
CA VAL A 755 -12.54 -0.75 -10.99
C VAL A 755 -12.54 -1.27 -9.55
N ILE A 756 -12.28 -0.37 -8.59
CA ILE A 756 -12.44 -0.67 -7.16
C ILE A 756 -13.93 -0.62 -6.81
N GLN A 757 -14.52 -1.78 -6.55
CA GLN A 757 -15.95 -1.97 -6.24
C GLN A 757 -16.28 -1.68 -4.78
N ALA A 758 -15.33 -1.94 -3.89
CA ALA A 758 -15.45 -1.62 -2.49
C ALA A 758 -14.10 -1.22 -1.91
N PHE A 759 -14.12 -0.18 -1.09
CA PHE A 759 -13.04 0.13 -0.17
C PHE A 759 -13.59 0.12 1.26
N ILE A 760 -12.90 -0.57 2.16
CA ILE A 760 -13.25 -0.68 3.57
C ILE A 760 -12.01 -0.37 4.39
N SER A 761 -12.14 0.56 5.33
CA SER A 761 -11.11 0.85 6.32
C SER A 761 -11.76 0.79 7.69
N VAL A 762 -11.38 -0.19 8.51
CA VAL A 762 -12.01 -0.47 9.81
C VAL A 762 -10.95 -0.66 10.89
N ALA A 763 -11.19 -0.09 12.07
CA ALA A 763 -10.41 -0.40 13.26
C ALA A 763 -10.86 -1.77 13.80
N LEU A 764 -9.91 -2.69 13.96
CA LEU A 764 -10.14 -4.03 14.47
C LEU A 764 -9.87 -4.08 15.97
N ALA A 765 -10.77 -4.75 16.70
CA ALA A 765 -10.56 -5.06 18.09
C ALA A 765 -9.53 -6.19 18.23
N LEU A 766 -8.53 -5.99 19.09
CA LEU A 766 -7.55 -7.02 19.42
C LEU A 766 -8.03 -7.89 20.60
N PRO A 767 -7.58 -9.16 20.67
CA PRO A 767 -6.69 -9.83 19.72
C PRO A 767 -7.46 -10.41 18.53
N LEU A 768 -6.84 -10.45 17.34
CA LEU A 768 -7.56 -10.71 16.09
C LEU A 768 -8.08 -12.15 15.97
N GLU A 769 -7.50 -13.09 16.70
CA GLU A 769 -7.87 -14.50 16.69
C GLU A 769 -9.22 -14.81 17.37
N ARG A 770 -9.83 -13.83 18.07
CA ARG A 770 -11.16 -13.98 18.69
C ARG A 770 -12.24 -14.21 17.65
N GLU A 771 -13.20 -15.06 17.98
CA GLU A 771 -14.42 -15.23 17.18
C GLU A 771 -15.20 -13.92 17.09
N GLY A 772 -15.79 -13.67 15.93
CA GLY A 772 -16.54 -12.45 15.64
C GLY A 772 -15.70 -11.22 15.32
N SER A 773 -14.35 -11.29 15.36
CA SER A 773 -13.46 -10.15 15.06
C SER A 773 -13.61 -9.62 13.63
N ALA A 774 -14.11 -10.46 12.71
CA ALA A 774 -14.34 -10.13 11.30
C ALA A 774 -15.82 -9.87 10.95
N ASP A 775 -16.77 -10.07 11.86
CA ASP A 775 -18.20 -10.12 11.51
C ASP A 775 -18.71 -8.80 10.95
N GLN A 776 -18.33 -7.67 11.57
CA GLN A 776 -18.72 -6.35 11.10
C GLN A 776 -18.15 -6.06 9.71
N LEU A 777 -16.89 -6.43 9.48
CA LEU A 777 -16.23 -6.27 8.18
C LEU A 777 -16.93 -7.10 7.11
N VAL A 778 -17.29 -8.34 7.42
CA VAL A 778 -18.02 -9.24 6.52
C VAL A 778 -19.39 -8.66 6.19
N ALA A 779 -20.14 -8.19 7.18
CA ALA A 779 -21.44 -7.56 6.97
C ALA A 779 -21.34 -6.34 6.03
N ASP A 780 -20.38 -5.45 6.28
CA ASP A 780 -20.15 -4.26 5.46
C ASP A 780 -19.75 -4.62 4.03
N LEU A 781 -18.86 -5.61 3.87
CA LEU A 781 -18.40 -6.07 2.56
C LEU A 781 -19.52 -6.73 1.76
N VAL A 782 -20.26 -7.65 2.37
CA VAL A 782 -21.38 -8.36 1.75
C VAL A 782 -22.45 -7.36 1.30
N GLN A 783 -22.76 -6.38 2.14
CA GLN A 783 -23.74 -5.35 1.80
C GLN A 783 -23.31 -4.53 0.58
N LYS A 784 -22.06 -4.04 0.55
CA LYS A 784 -21.51 -3.31 -0.61
C LYS A 784 -21.53 -4.15 -1.88
N LEU A 785 -21.09 -5.41 -1.79
CA LEU A 785 -21.08 -6.33 -2.93
C LEU A 785 -22.48 -6.72 -3.40
N ARG A 786 -23.48 -6.77 -2.52
CA ARG A 786 -24.89 -6.99 -2.87
C ARG A 786 -25.44 -5.85 -3.74
N THR A 787 -25.09 -4.61 -3.42
CA THR A 787 -25.48 -3.45 -4.23
C THR A 787 -24.77 -3.41 -5.58
N ALA A 788 -23.47 -3.70 -5.61
CA ALA A 788 -22.68 -3.66 -6.85
C ALA A 788 -22.97 -4.83 -7.80
N TYR A 789 -23.24 -6.02 -7.25
CA TYR A 789 -23.48 -7.27 -8.00
C TYR A 789 -24.80 -7.92 -7.58
N PRO A 790 -25.97 -7.30 -7.87
CA PRO A 790 -27.26 -7.89 -7.55
C PRO A 790 -27.44 -9.21 -8.34
N ARG A 791 -28.15 -10.20 -7.77
CA ARG A 791 -28.48 -11.42 -8.53
C ARG A 791 -29.45 -11.07 -9.66
N GLN A 792 -29.11 -11.46 -10.87
CA GLN A 792 -29.87 -11.23 -12.08
C GLN A 792 -30.00 -12.55 -12.82
N GLY A 793 -31.20 -12.86 -13.29
CA GLY A 793 -31.48 -14.09 -14.03
C GLY A 793 -32.64 -13.90 -14.97
N ARG A 794 -33.10 -14.98 -15.58
CA ARG A 794 -34.23 -15.03 -16.50
C ARG A 794 -35.22 -16.08 -16.07
N LEU A 795 -36.49 -15.83 -16.40
CA LEU A 795 -37.52 -16.85 -16.33
C LEU A 795 -37.28 -17.87 -17.44
N VAL A 796 -37.03 -19.12 -17.09
CA VAL A 796 -36.83 -20.21 -18.06
C VAL A 796 -38.18 -20.74 -18.49
N GLU A 797 -39.06 -20.99 -17.52
CA GLU A 797 -40.39 -21.54 -17.74
C GLU A 797 -41.40 -20.85 -16.83
N VAL A 798 -42.59 -20.57 -17.35
CA VAL A 798 -43.69 -19.94 -16.61
C VAL A 798 -44.92 -20.83 -16.78
N THR A 799 -45.42 -21.38 -15.69
CA THR A 799 -46.68 -22.13 -15.62
C THR A 799 -47.65 -21.44 -14.65
N ASP A 800 -48.93 -21.86 -14.66
CA ASP A 800 -49.96 -21.31 -13.75
C ASP A 800 -49.65 -21.53 -12.26
N HIS A 801 -48.75 -22.45 -11.93
CA HIS A 801 -48.46 -22.87 -10.55
C HIS A 801 -47.01 -22.67 -10.11
N ALA A 802 -46.07 -22.50 -11.04
CA ALA A 802 -44.65 -22.34 -10.73
C ALA A 802 -43.88 -21.63 -11.85
N VAL A 803 -42.82 -20.94 -11.47
CA VAL A 803 -41.89 -20.24 -12.36
C VAL A 803 -40.49 -20.78 -12.15
N LEU A 804 -39.80 -21.18 -13.22
CA LEU A 804 -38.41 -21.59 -13.16
C LEU A 804 -37.50 -20.40 -13.47
N VAL A 805 -36.43 -20.25 -12.69
CA VAL A 805 -35.43 -19.20 -12.83
C VAL A 805 -34.06 -19.83 -13.00
N ASN A 806 -33.27 -19.35 -13.96
CA ASN A 806 -31.90 -19.83 -14.22
C ASN A 806 -30.86 -19.32 -13.19
N LEU A 807 -31.25 -19.28 -11.93
CA LEU A 807 -30.40 -19.00 -10.79
C LEU A 807 -30.47 -20.19 -9.84
N GLY A 808 -29.36 -20.58 -9.22
CA GLY A 808 -29.29 -21.75 -8.34
C GLY A 808 -28.26 -21.58 -7.23
N THR A 809 -27.78 -22.69 -6.66
CA THR A 809 -26.80 -22.66 -5.55
C THR A 809 -25.48 -21.98 -5.93
N ASP A 810 -25.01 -22.11 -7.19
CA ASP A 810 -23.80 -21.42 -7.69
C ASP A 810 -23.92 -19.89 -7.61
N HIS A 811 -25.16 -19.39 -7.63
CA HIS A 811 -25.50 -17.97 -7.57
C HIS A 811 -25.83 -17.52 -6.13
N GLY A 812 -25.65 -18.43 -5.17
CA GLY A 812 -25.99 -18.27 -3.76
C GLY A 812 -27.49 -18.09 -3.51
N VAL A 813 -28.37 -18.64 -4.36
CA VAL A 813 -29.82 -18.59 -4.13
C VAL A 813 -30.21 -19.50 -2.99
N THR A 814 -31.12 -19.03 -2.13
CA THR A 814 -31.72 -19.81 -1.04
C THR A 814 -33.25 -19.73 -1.13
N PRO A 815 -33.99 -20.74 -0.62
CA PRO A 815 -35.42 -20.65 -0.43
C PRO A 815 -35.81 -19.38 0.35
N GLY A 816 -36.92 -18.75 -0.02
CA GLY A 816 -37.40 -17.48 0.53
C GLY A 816 -36.83 -16.21 -0.13
N LEU A 817 -35.86 -16.34 -1.06
CA LEU A 817 -35.33 -15.18 -1.79
C LEU A 817 -36.42 -14.57 -2.70
N THR A 818 -36.61 -13.26 -2.65
CA THR A 818 -37.55 -12.54 -3.52
C THR A 818 -36.84 -11.82 -4.66
N LEU A 819 -37.38 -11.96 -5.87
CA LEU A 819 -36.85 -11.34 -7.09
C LEU A 819 -37.93 -10.51 -7.78
N GLN A 820 -37.55 -9.36 -8.32
CA GLN A 820 -38.42 -8.52 -9.13
C GLN A 820 -38.40 -9.01 -10.58
N VAL A 821 -39.58 -9.13 -11.19
CA VAL A 821 -39.73 -9.44 -12.61
C VAL A 821 -39.79 -8.13 -13.40
N LEU A 822 -38.98 -8.02 -14.44
CA LEU A 822 -38.80 -6.83 -15.26
C LEU A 822 -39.26 -7.12 -16.70
N GLN A 823 -40.12 -6.25 -17.22
CA GLN A 823 -40.49 -6.21 -18.62
C GLN A 823 -39.63 -5.16 -19.35
N GLU A 824 -39.15 -5.50 -20.55
CA GLU A 824 -38.42 -4.58 -21.44
C GLU A 824 -39.36 -4.01 -22.50
N ASP A 825 -39.63 -2.71 -22.42
CA ASP A 825 -40.41 -1.96 -23.40
C ASP A 825 -39.44 -1.26 -24.37
N PRO A 826 -39.52 -1.52 -25.69
CA PRO A 826 -38.66 -0.85 -26.67
C PRO A 826 -38.97 0.65 -26.75
N LEU A 827 -37.92 1.48 -26.75
CA LEU A 827 -37.99 2.91 -26.97
C LEU A 827 -37.57 3.23 -28.41
N PRO A 828 -38.21 4.24 -29.05
CA PRO A 828 -37.79 4.69 -30.38
C PRO A 828 -36.32 5.14 -30.33
N SER A 829 -35.52 4.59 -31.24
CA SER A 829 -34.07 4.85 -31.35
C SER A 829 -33.80 5.45 -32.73
N PRO A 830 -32.96 6.51 -32.85
CA PRO A 830 -32.57 7.07 -34.14
C PRO A 830 -31.88 6.01 -35.02
N GLU A 831 -32.07 6.08 -36.33
CA GLU A 831 -31.43 5.16 -37.28
C GLU A 831 -29.90 5.13 -37.06
N GLY A 832 -29.36 3.93 -36.83
CA GLY A 832 -27.92 3.70 -36.61
C GLY A 832 -27.47 3.59 -35.15
N GLN A 833 -28.35 3.77 -34.15
CA GLN A 833 -28.03 3.54 -32.74
C GLN A 833 -28.65 2.25 -32.19
N ALA A 834 -28.00 1.63 -31.19
CA ALA A 834 -28.50 0.43 -30.53
C ALA A 834 -29.90 0.66 -29.91
N PRO A 835 -30.81 -0.32 -30.01
CA PRO A 835 -32.18 -0.18 -29.52
C PRO A 835 -32.20 0.15 -28.03
N ARG A 836 -32.80 1.29 -27.69
CA ARG A 836 -33.05 1.69 -26.30
C ARG A 836 -34.23 0.90 -25.75
N THR A 837 -34.11 0.36 -24.54
CA THR A 837 -35.20 -0.35 -23.86
C THR A 837 -35.44 0.25 -22.48
N ARG A 838 -36.70 0.53 -22.14
CA ARG A 838 -37.12 0.91 -20.78
C ARG A 838 -37.45 -0.37 -20.02
N ARG A 839 -36.93 -0.51 -18.80
CA ARG A 839 -37.28 -1.62 -17.91
C ARG A 839 -38.34 -1.17 -16.92
N ARG A 840 -39.44 -1.91 -16.82
CA ARG A 840 -40.51 -1.68 -15.85
C ARG A 840 -40.68 -2.92 -14.97
N GLN A 841 -40.78 -2.72 -13.66
CA GLN A 841 -41.15 -3.78 -12.73
C GLN A 841 -42.61 -4.16 -12.94
N VAL A 842 -42.88 -5.44 -13.16
CA VAL A 842 -44.21 -6.00 -13.46
C VAL A 842 -44.66 -7.06 -12.46
N GLY A 843 -43.80 -7.43 -11.51
CA GLY A 843 -44.18 -8.33 -10.43
C GLY A 843 -43.02 -8.73 -9.54
N THR A 844 -43.29 -9.69 -8.66
CA THR A 844 -42.34 -10.27 -7.71
C THR A 844 -42.58 -11.77 -7.61
N ILE A 845 -41.49 -12.52 -7.62
CA ILE A 845 -41.47 -13.97 -7.39
C ILE A 845 -40.66 -14.27 -6.13
N GLU A 846 -40.95 -15.40 -5.49
CA GLU A 846 -40.23 -15.90 -4.32
C GLU A 846 -39.73 -17.31 -4.61
N ILE A 847 -38.45 -17.55 -4.40
CA ILE A 847 -37.84 -18.87 -4.56
C ILE A 847 -38.39 -19.80 -3.48
N ILE A 848 -38.92 -20.95 -3.88
CA ILE A 848 -39.46 -21.97 -2.98
C ILE A 848 -38.52 -23.16 -2.84
N GLU A 849 -37.79 -23.49 -3.91
CA GLU A 849 -36.91 -24.65 -3.98
C GLU A 849 -35.76 -24.36 -4.94
N VAL A 850 -34.57 -24.86 -4.63
CA VAL A 850 -33.38 -24.76 -5.49
C VAL A 850 -33.11 -26.16 -6.02
N GLU A 851 -33.40 -26.39 -7.30
CA GLU A 851 -33.40 -27.74 -7.90
C GLU A 851 -31.98 -28.18 -8.27
N GLU A 852 -31.20 -27.27 -8.86
CA GLU A 852 -29.83 -27.54 -9.33
C GLU A 852 -28.90 -26.34 -9.11
N ALA A 853 -27.62 -26.52 -9.47
CA ALA A 853 -26.58 -25.50 -9.38
C ALA A 853 -26.96 -24.15 -10.03
N ARG A 854 -27.77 -24.20 -11.10
CA ARG A 854 -28.16 -23.01 -11.90
C ARG A 854 -29.66 -22.89 -12.12
N LEU A 855 -30.50 -23.62 -11.39
CA LEU A 855 -31.94 -23.61 -11.59
C LEU A 855 -32.68 -23.62 -10.25
N SER A 856 -33.68 -22.75 -10.12
CA SER A 856 -34.54 -22.68 -8.95
C SER A 856 -36.01 -22.54 -9.35
N ARG A 857 -36.87 -23.11 -8.52
CA ARG A 857 -38.32 -22.99 -8.63
C ARG A 857 -38.82 -21.86 -7.75
N ALA A 858 -39.68 -21.03 -8.30
CA ALA A 858 -40.25 -19.86 -7.66
C ALA A 858 -41.79 -19.88 -7.74
N ARG A 859 -42.43 -19.27 -6.74
CA ARG A 859 -43.85 -18.94 -6.78
C ARG A 859 -44.06 -17.47 -7.10
N VAL A 860 -45.15 -17.13 -7.78
CA VAL A 860 -45.52 -15.73 -8.03
C VAL A 860 -46.14 -15.14 -6.76
N VAL A 861 -45.54 -14.06 -6.24
CA VAL A 861 -46.07 -13.32 -5.08
C VAL A 861 -47.08 -12.28 -5.52
N GLN A 862 -46.74 -11.51 -6.55
CA GLN A 862 -47.58 -10.47 -7.13
C GLN A 862 -47.20 -10.24 -8.60
N HIS A 863 -48.18 -9.94 -9.44
CA HIS A 863 -47.94 -9.55 -10.83
C HIS A 863 -49.00 -8.56 -11.29
N THR A 864 -48.60 -7.61 -12.15
CA THR A 864 -49.52 -6.69 -12.84
C THR A 864 -49.89 -7.18 -14.23
N THR A 865 -49.12 -8.12 -14.78
CA THR A 865 -49.31 -8.74 -16.10
C THR A 865 -48.83 -10.19 -16.05
N PRO A 866 -49.38 -11.10 -16.89
CA PRO A 866 -48.84 -12.45 -17.02
C PRO A 866 -47.36 -12.41 -17.40
N PHE A 867 -46.55 -13.25 -16.76
CA PHE A 867 -45.13 -13.35 -17.08
C PHE A 867 -44.91 -14.20 -18.34
N ALA A 868 -43.81 -13.95 -19.05
CA ALA A 868 -43.39 -14.79 -20.16
C ALA A 868 -41.97 -15.34 -19.94
N SER A 869 -41.67 -16.48 -20.58
CA SER A 869 -40.31 -17.02 -20.63
C SER A 869 -39.35 -16.02 -21.28
N GLY A 870 -38.10 -16.00 -20.81
CA GLY A 870 -37.05 -15.08 -21.23
C GLY A 870 -37.05 -13.73 -20.50
N TRP A 871 -38.11 -13.41 -19.73
CA TRP A 871 -38.19 -12.16 -18.96
C TRP A 871 -37.10 -12.08 -17.89
N LYS A 872 -36.61 -10.87 -17.68
CA LYS A 872 -35.49 -10.59 -16.78
C LYS A 872 -35.98 -10.52 -15.34
N VAL A 873 -35.25 -11.14 -14.44
CA VAL A 873 -35.45 -11.01 -12.99
C VAL A 873 -34.21 -10.43 -12.33
N ARG A 874 -34.42 -9.70 -11.23
CA ARG A 874 -33.35 -9.07 -10.47
C ARG A 874 -33.69 -9.04 -8.97
N GLU A 875 -32.68 -9.25 -8.13
CA GLU A 875 -32.76 -9.04 -6.69
C GLU A 875 -32.94 -7.54 -6.34
N LYS A 876 -33.84 -7.28 -5.40
CA LYS A 876 -34.23 -5.92 -4.99
C LYS A 876 -33.08 -5.11 -4.42
#